data_AF-K1M185-F1
#
_entry.id   AF-K1M185-F1
#
_cell.length_a   1.000
_cell.length_b   1.000
_cell.length_c   1.000
_cell.angle_alpha   90.00
_cell.angle_beta   90.00
_cell.angle_gamma   90.00
#
_symmetry.space_group_name_H-M   'P 1'
#
loop_
_entity.id
_entity.type
_entity.pdbx_description
1 polymer ?
#
loop_
_entity_poly.entity_id
_entity_poly.type
_entity_poly.pdbx_seq_one_letter_code
_entity_poly.pdbx_strand_id
1 'polypeptide(L)'
;MNKTTIKISVLAFLGFMTYGYAQQQQQDPYRGKVGINTIEPSATMDIRPSTANAQKEATTNEGIIAPKLSKTRIANIETPVEGTLVYATDETTSPISAYTGNDPKVAKITEKGYYFYNGTEWMKTSSNLSTSDLLWAKCPGIKNTANEAVCLKNDFGNIELKGNGEKSGIIVRVFSDIPQYSGGFSTIRSRGTTRSPQVIRKGDNLLTFGGGGYDGTTNGNFFNTSAMFGYATKDWSANEHSSNLEFHTTLGKIRKKRMEIYDDGKVGIGTLNAPTSQLEVIRTDIVTNGYNRLASFLSPNMPLSSSSHIIIGKEHSKYNSGSIDFVFKAKDSSTNGIGFNLYASGLNSNPEGPYILFARGDGNVGIGTSSPVEKLDVRGNAKFSMKNNNTRIVIETEIEKYGHLRFLRRINGSNTVLRWDSGMDDTTETGSNQGSNYYFRAFDDSGQLIGNRMIIKRNNGNVGIGVNNPTEKLDVAGNIKSSSLASNAGNRHVYADANGVLKIGTNDVTTLASLWTEDVTNNSIKLAVNSDGSTRSNTVSILDDGKVHASSFMGTNGATIFPDYVFQKYYTGTSSIKADYNFKSLSQVEDFVKTNGHLPGYKSAETIKAQGYVDLMETQLTNVEKIEELYLHSIEQDKALKAKDAEIADLKQRLERLEKLIQ
;
A
#
# COMPACT_ATOMS: atom_id res chain seq x y z
N MET A 1 54.81 93.44 -88.57
CA MET A 1 56.08 92.75 -88.25
C MET A 1 55.71 91.49 -87.48
N ASN A 2 56.06 90.25 -87.82
CA ASN A 2 57.07 89.73 -88.73
C ASN A 2 56.52 88.49 -89.47
N LYS A 3 56.80 88.41 -90.78
CA LYS A 3 56.38 87.35 -91.72
C LYS A 3 57.31 86.15 -91.59
N THR A 4 56.82 84.92 -91.75
CA THR A 4 57.46 83.96 -92.70
C THR A 4 56.50 82.86 -93.12
N THR A 5 56.14 82.89 -94.40
CA THR A 5 55.54 81.81 -95.19
C THR A 5 56.64 80.85 -95.63
N ILE A 6 56.46 79.54 -95.53
CA ILE A 6 57.20 78.56 -96.37
C ILE A 6 56.21 77.58 -97.01
N LYS A 7 56.44 77.41 -98.31
CA LYS A 7 55.60 76.81 -99.35
C LYS A 7 55.59 75.27 -99.29
N ILE A 8 54.44 74.74 -99.62
CA ILE A 8 54.15 73.35 -100.00
C ILE A 8 54.81 73.05 -101.36
N SER A 9 55.60 71.98 -101.44
CA SER A 9 56.28 71.53 -102.66
C SER A 9 55.95 70.05 -102.98
N VAL A 10 54.85 69.85 -103.73
CA VAL A 10 54.67 69.08 -104.99
C VAL A 10 55.53 67.84 -105.35
N LEU A 11 56.30 67.18 -104.47
CA LEU A 11 57.16 66.02 -104.88
C LEU A 11 56.97 64.69 -104.14
N ALA A 12 55.84 64.44 -103.49
CA ALA A 12 55.60 63.18 -102.76
C ALA A 12 54.54 62.24 -103.39
N PHE A 13 54.07 62.52 -104.62
CA PHE A 13 52.93 61.80 -105.21
C PHE A 13 53.29 60.71 -106.23
N LEU A 14 54.56 60.39 -106.45
CA LEU A 14 54.97 59.40 -107.48
C LEU A 14 55.78 58.20 -106.96
N GLY A 15 56.07 58.10 -105.66
CA GLY A 15 56.84 56.99 -105.06
C GLY A 15 56.00 55.93 -104.32
N PHE A 16 54.70 56.14 -104.15
CA PHE A 16 53.85 55.31 -103.28
C PHE A 16 53.01 54.25 -104.00
N MET A 17 53.12 54.13 -105.33
CA MET A 17 52.28 53.22 -106.15
C MET A 17 52.96 51.90 -106.54
N THR A 18 54.17 51.59 -106.05
CA THR A 18 54.92 50.37 -106.44
C THR A 18 55.46 49.51 -105.28
N TYR A 19 55.05 49.78 -104.03
CA TYR A 19 55.36 48.91 -102.88
C TYR A 19 54.11 48.43 -102.13
N GLY A 20 53.00 48.29 -102.86
CA GLY A 20 51.90 47.42 -102.49
C GLY A 20 51.98 46.15 -103.33
N TYR A 21 51.83 45.00 -102.68
CA TYR A 21 51.78 43.64 -103.24
C TYR A 21 53.11 42.85 -103.31
N ALA A 22 53.61 42.38 -102.16
CA ALA A 22 53.73 40.94 -101.87
C ALA A 22 54.33 40.69 -100.47
N GLN A 23 53.84 39.65 -99.78
CA GLN A 23 54.10 39.19 -98.39
C GLN A 23 53.25 39.95 -97.36
N GLN A 24 52.10 39.50 -96.83
CA GLN A 24 51.55 38.19 -96.46
C GLN A 24 52.30 37.44 -95.34
N GLN A 25 51.60 37.36 -94.18
CA GLN A 25 51.75 36.48 -93.01
C GLN A 25 52.45 37.00 -91.73
N GLN A 26 51.88 38.03 -91.10
CA GLN A 26 51.56 38.04 -89.64
C GLN A 26 50.55 39.17 -89.35
N GLN A 27 49.44 38.86 -88.66
CA GLN A 27 48.37 39.80 -88.30
C GLN A 27 48.87 40.80 -87.24
N ASP A 28 48.81 42.10 -87.53
CA ASP A 28 48.96 43.15 -86.53
C ASP A 28 47.67 43.26 -85.70
N PRO A 29 47.68 42.89 -84.41
CA PRO A 29 46.48 42.78 -83.57
C PRO A 29 45.79 44.12 -83.26
N TYR A 30 46.35 45.25 -83.70
CA TYR A 30 45.82 46.59 -83.40
C TYR A 30 45.12 47.27 -84.58
N ARG A 31 45.00 46.60 -85.74
CA ARG A 31 44.25 47.14 -86.89
C ARG A 31 42.78 47.41 -86.54
N GLY A 32 42.36 48.66 -86.66
CA GLY A 32 40.99 49.12 -86.40
C GLY A 32 40.73 49.65 -84.99
N LYS A 33 41.77 49.76 -84.15
CA LYS A 33 41.68 50.35 -82.80
C LYS A 33 42.47 51.66 -82.72
N VAL A 34 41.94 52.64 -81.99
CA VAL A 34 42.62 53.92 -81.70
C VAL A 34 42.98 53.96 -80.22
N GLY A 35 44.27 53.97 -79.92
CA GLY A 35 44.79 54.18 -78.56
C GLY A 35 45.21 55.63 -78.37
N ILE A 36 44.73 56.28 -77.31
CA ILE A 36 45.24 57.57 -76.84
C ILE A 36 46.00 57.32 -75.53
N ASN A 37 47.30 57.65 -75.54
CA ASN A 37 48.25 57.32 -74.47
C ASN A 37 48.41 55.82 -74.18
N THR A 38 48.01 54.96 -75.12
CA THR A 38 48.31 53.52 -75.10
C THR A 38 48.60 53.04 -76.51
N ILE A 39 49.66 52.26 -76.66
CA ILE A 39 50.02 51.63 -77.94
C ILE A 39 49.39 50.23 -78.09
N GLU A 40 48.78 49.71 -77.02
CA GLU A 40 48.06 48.44 -77.00
C GLU A 40 46.59 48.70 -76.64
N PRO A 41 45.80 49.30 -77.54
CA PRO A 41 44.41 49.61 -77.26
C PRO A 41 43.59 48.34 -77.05
N SER A 42 42.97 48.25 -75.88
CA SER A 42 42.16 47.09 -75.49
C SER A 42 40.78 47.11 -76.17
N ALA A 43 40.31 48.29 -76.60
CA ALA A 43 39.04 48.50 -77.29
C ALA A 43 39.23 49.29 -78.61
N THR A 44 38.17 49.39 -79.42
CA THR A 44 38.16 50.19 -80.66
C THR A 44 38.58 51.64 -80.44
N MET A 45 38.29 52.20 -79.26
CA MET A 45 38.90 53.42 -78.74
C MET A 45 39.30 53.16 -77.27
N ASP A 46 40.58 53.23 -76.95
CA ASP A 46 41.11 53.06 -75.58
C ASP A 46 41.85 54.35 -75.19
N ILE A 47 41.35 55.03 -74.15
CA ILE A 47 41.94 56.26 -73.65
C ILE A 47 42.47 55.97 -72.27
N ARG A 48 43.80 56.02 -72.12
CA ARG A 48 44.46 55.85 -70.83
C ARG A 48 44.99 57.19 -70.31
N PRO A 49 45.13 57.33 -68.98
CA PRO A 49 45.92 58.41 -68.42
C PRO A 49 47.33 58.40 -69.02
N SER A 50 47.90 59.57 -69.29
CA SER A 50 49.34 59.64 -69.54
C SER A 50 50.12 59.16 -68.30
N THR A 51 51.34 58.67 -68.46
CA THR A 51 52.17 58.19 -67.33
C THR A 51 52.37 59.25 -66.23
N ALA A 52 52.36 60.53 -66.59
CA ALA A 52 52.40 61.65 -65.64
C ALA A 52 51.09 61.81 -64.83
N ASN A 53 49.95 61.49 -65.44
CA ASN A 53 48.62 61.63 -64.83
C ASN A 53 48.07 60.34 -64.20
N ALA A 54 48.71 59.20 -64.43
CA ALA A 54 48.40 57.96 -63.72
C ALA A 54 48.76 58.02 -62.21
N GLN A 55 49.44 59.08 -61.77
CA GLN A 55 49.78 59.34 -60.37
C GLN A 55 48.53 59.83 -59.60
N LYS A 56 48.40 59.42 -58.34
CA LYS A 56 47.24 59.71 -57.49
C LYS A 56 47.01 61.21 -57.25
N GLU A 57 48.08 62.00 -57.36
CA GLU A 57 48.16 63.43 -57.07
C GLU A 57 47.98 64.28 -58.34
N ALA A 58 47.72 63.66 -59.49
CA ALA A 58 47.50 64.37 -60.74
C ALA A 58 46.24 65.24 -60.67
N THR A 59 46.35 66.50 -61.09
CA THR A 59 45.28 67.51 -61.03
C THR A 59 44.84 68.00 -62.42
N THR A 60 45.33 67.39 -63.49
CA THR A 60 45.01 67.80 -64.86
C THR A 60 43.78 67.05 -65.40
N ASN A 61 43.01 67.70 -66.28
CA ASN A 61 41.79 67.12 -66.82
C ASN A 61 42.11 66.04 -67.87
N GLU A 62 41.80 64.78 -67.57
CA GLU A 62 41.84 63.67 -68.53
C GLU A 62 40.45 63.07 -68.72
N GLY A 63 40.07 62.83 -69.97
CA GLY A 63 38.76 62.30 -70.34
C GLY A 63 38.30 62.78 -71.71
N ILE A 64 37.04 62.50 -72.04
CA ILE A 64 36.42 62.95 -73.28
C ILE A 64 35.55 64.17 -72.97
N ILE A 65 35.90 65.33 -73.55
CA ILE A 65 35.03 66.50 -73.53
C ILE A 65 34.12 66.44 -74.77
N ALA A 66 32.86 66.10 -74.55
CA ALA A 66 31.85 66.15 -75.61
C ALA A 66 31.61 67.60 -76.09
N PRO A 67 31.20 67.82 -77.35
CA PRO A 67 30.85 69.15 -77.84
C PRO A 67 29.80 69.82 -76.95
N LYS A 68 30.10 71.04 -76.49
CA LYS A 68 29.17 71.85 -75.71
C LYS A 68 28.23 72.58 -76.64
N LEU A 69 26.95 72.23 -76.63
CA LEU A 69 25.94 72.77 -77.53
C LEU A 69 24.77 73.34 -76.72
N SER A 70 24.18 74.44 -77.18
CA SER A 70 22.96 74.94 -76.58
C SER A 70 21.77 74.03 -76.89
N LYS A 71 20.71 74.08 -76.08
CA LYS A 71 19.49 73.29 -76.33
C LYS A 71 18.90 73.54 -77.73
N THR A 72 18.87 74.80 -78.19
CA THR A 72 18.43 75.13 -79.56
C THR A 72 19.34 74.53 -80.62
N ARG A 73 20.66 74.56 -80.41
CA ARG A 73 21.61 73.95 -81.36
C ARG A 73 21.44 72.43 -81.43
N ILE A 74 21.17 71.79 -80.30
CA ILE A 74 20.91 70.35 -80.23
C ILE A 74 19.58 70.00 -80.93
N ALA A 75 18.54 70.82 -80.75
CA ALA A 75 17.25 70.65 -81.45
C ALA A 75 17.41 70.74 -82.98
N ASN A 76 18.25 71.68 -83.44
CA ASN A 76 18.53 71.88 -84.86
C ASN A 76 19.43 70.80 -85.49
N ILE A 77 19.73 69.70 -84.79
CA ILE A 77 20.36 68.53 -85.40
C ILE A 77 19.26 67.80 -86.17
N GLU A 78 19.28 67.92 -87.50
CA GLU A 78 18.26 67.35 -88.39
C GLU A 78 18.17 65.82 -88.23
N THR A 79 19.31 65.12 -88.26
CA THR A 79 19.40 63.65 -88.18
C THR A 79 20.41 63.20 -87.11
N PRO A 80 20.06 63.24 -85.81
CA PRO A 80 20.95 62.78 -84.74
C PRO A 80 21.15 61.25 -84.82
N VAL A 81 22.39 60.79 -84.64
CA VAL A 81 22.75 59.35 -84.66
C VAL A 81 22.72 58.81 -83.24
N GLU A 82 22.18 57.60 -83.05
CA GLU A 82 22.16 56.93 -81.75
C GLU A 82 23.57 56.79 -81.17
N GLY A 83 23.72 57.06 -79.87
CA GLY A 83 24.99 57.07 -79.16
C GLY A 83 25.77 58.38 -79.26
N THR A 84 25.30 59.38 -80.04
CA THR A 84 25.94 60.70 -80.07
C THR A 84 25.91 61.32 -78.68
N LEU A 85 27.08 61.65 -78.12
CA LEU A 85 27.22 62.32 -76.82
C LEU A 85 27.49 63.81 -77.01
N VAL A 86 26.73 64.65 -76.31
CA VAL A 86 26.92 66.10 -76.27
C VAL A 86 26.84 66.59 -74.83
N TYR A 87 27.41 67.76 -74.56
CA TYR A 87 27.16 68.47 -73.31
C TYR A 87 26.18 69.61 -73.60
N ALA A 88 24.95 69.49 -73.10
CA ALA A 88 23.98 70.58 -73.21
C ALA A 88 24.37 71.71 -72.27
N THR A 89 24.42 72.93 -72.79
CA THR A 89 24.76 74.15 -72.05
C THR A 89 23.74 75.26 -72.32
N ASP A 90 23.83 76.34 -71.55
CA ASP A 90 23.07 77.57 -71.80
C ASP A 90 23.45 78.20 -73.15
N GLU A 91 22.54 78.99 -73.69
CA GLU A 91 22.86 79.94 -74.75
C GLU A 91 23.63 81.13 -74.16
N THR A 92 24.38 81.83 -75.01
CA THR A 92 25.24 82.96 -74.65
C THR A 92 24.51 84.03 -73.82
N THR A 93 23.19 84.16 -74.02
CA THR A 93 22.34 85.18 -73.40
C THR A 93 21.13 84.61 -72.65
N SER A 94 20.95 83.29 -72.55
CA SER A 94 19.75 82.69 -71.94
C SER A 94 19.96 81.27 -71.42
N PRO A 95 19.36 80.91 -70.26
CA PRO A 95 19.48 79.57 -69.70
C PRO A 95 18.71 78.52 -70.52
N ILE A 96 19.06 77.24 -70.37
CA ILE A 96 18.35 76.12 -71.02
C ILE A 96 16.82 76.16 -70.81
N SER A 97 16.37 76.64 -69.65
CA SER A 97 14.95 76.79 -69.31
C SER A 97 14.20 77.84 -70.14
N ALA A 98 14.90 78.74 -70.83
CA ALA A 98 14.30 79.78 -71.69
C ALA A 98 14.05 79.31 -73.13
N TYR A 99 14.38 78.06 -73.47
CA TYR A 99 14.09 77.48 -74.78
C TYR A 99 12.58 77.36 -75.02
N THR A 100 12.06 78.03 -76.05
CA THR A 100 10.63 78.07 -76.38
C THR A 100 10.22 77.13 -77.52
N GLY A 101 11.15 76.34 -78.06
CA GLY A 101 10.87 75.38 -79.12
C GLY A 101 10.21 74.09 -78.61
N ASN A 102 9.48 73.40 -79.50
CA ASN A 102 8.69 72.21 -79.16
C ASN A 102 9.27 70.90 -79.74
N ASP A 103 10.55 70.85 -80.12
CA ASP A 103 11.14 69.60 -80.65
C ASP A 103 11.15 68.50 -79.57
N PRO A 104 10.40 67.40 -79.75
CA PRO A 104 10.29 66.34 -78.76
C PRO A 104 11.64 65.68 -78.46
N LYS A 105 12.60 65.68 -79.41
CA LYS A 105 13.92 65.07 -79.22
C LYS A 105 14.69 65.72 -78.07
N VAL A 106 14.49 67.01 -77.80
CA VAL A 106 15.23 67.73 -76.74
C VAL A 106 14.39 68.00 -75.50
N ALA A 107 13.18 67.43 -75.40
CA ALA A 107 12.26 67.68 -74.29
C ALA A 107 12.91 67.42 -72.91
N LYS A 108 13.72 66.36 -72.81
CA LYS A 108 14.42 65.95 -71.59
C LYS A 108 15.68 66.73 -71.26
N ILE A 109 16.12 67.65 -72.12
CA ILE A 109 17.20 68.59 -71.80
C ILE A 109 16.62 69.73 -70.98
N THR A 110 16.61 69.57 -69.66
CA THR A 110 16.03 70.57 -68.74
C THR A 110 17.09 71.37 -67.97
N GLU A 111 18.34 70.92 -68.03
CA GLU A 111 19.48 71.50 -67.31
C GLU A 111 20.80 71.16 -68.01
N LYS A 112 21.89 71.84 -67.61
CA LYS A 112 23.23 71.58 -68.15
C LYS A 112 23.68 70.17 -67.80
N GLY A 113 24.36 69.52 -68.72
CA GLY A 113 24.90 68.18 -68.45
C GLY A 113 25.24 67.40 -69.71
N TYR A 114 25.74 66.19 -69.52
CA TYR A 114 25.97 65.26 -70.61
C TYR A 114 24.65 64.58 -71.01
N TYR A 115 24.39 64.56 -72.31
CA TYR A 115 23.24 63.91 -72.92
C TYR A 115 23.71 63.06 -74.08
N PHE A 116 23.15 61.86 -74.21
CA PHE A 116 23.34 61.04 -75.40
C PHE A 116 22.01 60.89 -76.14
N TYR A 117 22.08 60.77 -77.46
CA TYR A 117 20.89 60.45 -78.26
C TYR A 117 20.63 58.95 -78.21
N ASN A 118 19.46 58.52 -77.75
CA ASN A 118 19.11 57.09 -77.61
C ASN A 118 18.42 56.51 -78.85
N GLY A 119 18.50 57.18 -80.00
CA GLY A 119 17.77 56.83 -81.22
C GLY A 119 16.42 57.54 -81.36
N THR A 120 15.83 58.04 -80.26
CA THR A 120 14.54 58.74 -80.28
C THR A 120 14.60 60.15 -79.69
N GLU A 121 15.34 60.34 -78.60
CA GLU A 121 15.45 61.60 -77.86
C GLU A 121 16.82 61.73 -77.16
N TRP A 122 17.14 62.94 -76.72
CA TRP A 122 18.36 63.24 -75.97
C TRP A 122 18.14 62.97 -74.48
N MET A 123 18.83 61.96 -73.97
CA MET A 123 18.72 61.45 -72.61
C MET A 123 19.87 61.93 -71.74
N LYS A 124 19.58 62.47 -70.56
CA LYS A 124 20.62 62.86 -69.59
C LYS A 124 21.35 61.60 -69.10
N THR A 125 22.66 61.65 -69.00
CA THR A 125 23.42 60.63 -68.26
C THR A 125 23.21 60.85 -66.76
N SER A 126 22.19 60.21 -66.16
CA SER A 126 21.88 60.32 -64.73
C SER A 126 22.51 59.20 -63.88
N SER A 127 22.89 59.51 -62.64
CA SER A 127 23.47 58.60 -61.64
C SER A 127 22.44 57.75 -60.86
N ASN A 128 21.20 57.63 -61.35
CA ASN A 128 20.13 56.93 -60.64
C ASN A 128 19.84 55.56 -61.28
N LEU A 129 20.52 54.52 -60.80
CA LEU A 129 20.17 53.12 -61.09
C LEU A 129 18.92 52.71 -60.31
N SER A 130 18.08 51.86 -60.93
CA SER A 130 16.80 51.41 -60.41
C SER A 130 16.91 50.50 -59.18
N THR A 131 15.87 50.52 -58.34
CA THR A 131 15.67 49.79 -57.08
C THR A 131 15.76 48.25 -57.13
N SER A 132 16.17 47.65 -58.25
CA SER A 132 16.31 46.20 -58.42
C SER A 132 17.61 45.63 -57.85
N ASP A 133 18.61 46.47 -57.53
CA ASP A 133 19.96 46.00 -57.19
C ASP A 133 20.34 46.18 -55.70
N LEU A 134 19.37 46.48 -54.82
CA LEU A 134 19.62 46.65 -53.39
C LEU A 134 19.32 45.36 -52.60
N LEU A 135 20.35 44.82 -51.94
CA LEU A 135 20.24 43.68 -50.99
C LEU A 135 19.40 44.01 -49.74
N TRP A 136 19.11 45.29 -49.49
CA TRP A 136 18.29 45.78 -48.39
C TRP A 136 17.30 46.82 -48.91
N ALA A 137 16.01 46.46 -48.95
CA ALA A 137 14.96 47.37 -49.36
C ALA A 137 14.13 47.82 -48.14
N LYS A 138 13.76 49.11 -48.12
CA LYS A 138 12.76 49.64 -47.19
C LYS A 138 11.39 49.10 -47.62
N CYS A 139 10.68 48.46 -46.71
CA CYS A 139 9.38 47.85 -47.00
C CYS A 139 8.34 48.91 -47.43
N PRO A 140 7.72 48.82 -48.64
CA PRO A 140 6.60 49.70 -48.99
C PRO A 140 5.35 49.25 -48.23
N GLY A 141 4.74 50.13 -47.44
CA GLY A 141 3.41 49.91 -46.83
C GLY A 141 3.37 49.44 -45.37
N ILE A 142 4.50 49.11 -44.75
CA ILE A 142 4.57 48.83 -43.29
C ILE A 142 5.28 50.01 -42.63
N LYS A 143 4.54 51.08 -42.34
CA LYS A 143 4.94 52.10 -41.38
C LYS A 143 4.24 51.78 -40.07
N ASN A 144 4.92 51.10 -39.15
CA ASN A 144 4.52 51.24 -37.75
C ASN A 144 5.22 52.50 -37.24
N THR A 145 4.45 53.45 -36.73
CA THR A 145 4.92 54.78 -36.31
C THR A 145 6.14 54.63 -35.39
N ALA A 146 7.30 55.07 -35.88
CA ALA A 146 8.62 55.18 -35.24
C ALA A 146 9.73 54.15 -35.55
N ASN A 147 9.48 52.99 -36.19
CA ASN A 147 10.58 52.02 -36.43
C ASN A 147 10.77 51.66 -37.92
N GLU A 148 12.02 51.77 -38.40
CA GLU A 148 12.40 51.36 -39.75
C GLU A 148 12.45 49.84 -39.85
N ALA A 149 11.46 49.25 -40.53
CA ALA A 149 11.49 47.83 -40.88
C ALA A 149 12.38 47.63 -42.12
N VAL A 150 13.53 46.99 -41.92
CA VAL A 150 14.38 46.49 -43.01
C VAL A 150 13.88 45.11 -43.39
N CYS A 151 13.47 44.93 -44.64
CA CYS A 151 12.90 43.68 -45.13
C CYS A 151 13.83 43.04 -46.16
N LEU A 152 14.12 41.75 -45.98
CA LEU A 152 14.64 40.91 -47.06
C LEU A 152 13.43 40.40 -47.86
N LYS A 153 13.11 41.06 -48.96
CA LYS A 153 12.06 40.60 -49.87
C LYS A 153 12.66 39.55 -50.81
N ASN A 154 12.51 38.29 -50.46
CA ASN A 154 12.78 37.21 -51.39
C ASN A 154 11.44 36.57 -51.78
N ASP A 155 10.99 36.83 -53.01
CA ASP A 155 9.82 36.15 -53.60
C ASP A 155 10.18 34.67 -53.98
N PHE A 156 11.46 34.28 -53.86
CA PHE A 156 12.01 32.95 -54.11
C PHE A 156 12.57 32.30 -52.82
N GLY A 157 11.67 31.78 -52.00
CA GLY A 157 11.84 30.47 -51.37
C GLY A 157 12.73 30.32 -50.13
N ASN A 158 13.96 30.84 -50.05
CA ASN A 158 14.85 30.59 -48.90
C ASN A 158 15.88 31.71 -48.68
N ILE A 159 16.27 31.95 -47.42
CA ILE A 159 17.50 32.68 -47.08
C ILE A 159 18.55 31.61 -46.72
N GLU A 160 19.50 31.37 -47.63
CA GLU A 160 20.62 30.43 -47.41
C GLU A 160 21.87 31.22 -47.00
N LEU A 161 22.39 30.97 -45.80
CA LEU A 161 23.62 31.59 -45.30
C LEU A 161 24.69 30.50 -45.14
N LYS A 162 25.72 30.55 -46.00
CA LYS A 162 26.85 29.61 -46.01
C LYS A 162 28.03 30.20 -45.26
N GLY A 163 28.58 29.46 -44.31
CA GLY A 163 29.83 29.80 -43.62
C GLY A 163 30.80 28.63 -43.67
N ASN A 164 32.09 28.92 -43.85
CA ASN A 164 33.17 27.94 -44.03
C ASN A 164 34.22 27.98 -42.90
N GLY A 165 33.91 28.61 -41.75
CA GLY A 165 34.87 28.85 -40.67
C GLY A 165 34.37 28.50 -39.27
N GLU A 166 35.29 28.49 -38.29
CA GLU A 166 35.14 28.03 -36.89
C GLU A 166 34.00 28.69 -36.07
N LYS A 167 33.40 29.79 -36.56
CA LYS A 167 32.34 30.55 -35.87
C LYS A 167 31.23 31.02 -36.80
N SER A 168 30.73 30.12 -37.65
CA SER A 168 29.60 30.44 -38.53
C SER A 168 28.27 30.33 -37.75
N GLY A 169 27.50 31.41 -37.65
CA GLY A 169 26.22 31.42 -36.96
C GLY A 169 25.42 32.71 -37.20
N ILE A 170 24.11 32.64 -36.99
CA ILE A 170 23.22 33.80 -37.02
C ILE A 170 22.96 34.22 -35.57
N ILE A 171 23.39 35.44 -35.21
CA ILE A 171 23.09 36.02 -33.90
C ILE A 171 21.97 37.03 -34.07
N VAL A 172 20.77 36.71 -33.57
CA VAL A 172 19.66 37.66 -33.47
C VAL A 172 19.62 38.19 -32.04
N ARG A 173 19.99 39.47 -31.85
CA ARG A 173 19.87 40.16 -30.56
C ARG A 173 18.74 41.17 -30.65
N VAL A 174 17.73 40.98 -29.81
CA VAL A 174 16.60 41.92 -29.67
C VAL A 174 16.54 42.35 -28.23
N PHE A 175 16.56 43.67 -28.00
CA PHE A 175 16.43 44.27 -26.68
C PHE A 175 15.06 44.94 -26.59
N SER A 176 14.38 44.79 -25.45
CA SER A 176 13.14 45.50 -25.12
C SER A 176 13.27 46.00 -23.69
N ASP A 177 12.94 47.27 -23.47
CA ASP A 177 12.96 47.96 -22.17
C ASP A 177 11.56 48.25 -21.63
N ILE A 178 10.50 47.83 -22.35
CA ILE A 178 9.11 47.97 -21.95
C ILE A 178 8.63 46.63 -21.34
N PRO A 179 8.16 46.60 -20.07
CA PRO A 179 7.81 45.36 -19.36
C PRO A 179 6.75 44.48 -20.04
N GLN A 180 5.93 45.06 -20.92
CA GLN A 180 4.82 44.38 -21.60
C GLN A 180 5.24 43.75 -22.94
N TYR A 181 6.42 44.08 -23.46
CA TYR A 181 6.91 43.59 -24.76
C TYR A 181 8.19 42.77 -24.60
N SER A 182 8.24 41.62 -25.27
CA SER A 182 9.42 40.77 -25.32
C SER A 182 10.22 40.98 -26.60
N GLY A 183 11.54 40.80 -26.50
CA GLY A 183 12.34 40.53 -27.69
C GLY A 183 11.89 39.18 -28.26
N GLY A 184 11.25 39.19 -29.43
CA GLY A 184 10.56 38.04 -29.98
C GLY A 184 11.16 37.53 -31.29
N PHE A 185 11.01 36.23 -31.52
CA PHE A 185 11.15 35.59 -32.82
C PHE A 185 9.81 34.91 -33.13
N SER A 186 9.21 35.21 -34.29
CA SER A 186 7.88 34.72 -34.66
C SER A 186 7.87 34.16 -36.07
N THR A 187 7.15 33.07 -36.27
CA THR A 187 6.86 32.49 -37.58
C THR A 187 5.36 32.51 -37.82
N ILE A 188 4.94 32.94 -39.01
CA ILE A 188 3.53 32.90 -39.42
C ILE A 188 3.43 32.01 -40.65
N ARG A 189 2.56 31.01 -40.58
CA ARG A 189 2.19 30.18 -41.71
C ARG A 189 0.80 30.55 -42.19
N SER A 190 0.60 30.53 -43.49
CA SER A 190 -0.70 30.43 -44.12
C SER A 190 -0.66 29.32 -45.18
N ARG A 191 -1.83 28.80 -45.55
CA ARG A 191 -1.96 28.11 -46.85
C ARG A 191 -2.05 29.18 -47.97
N GLY A 192 -2.01 28.79 -49.24
CA GLY A 192 -2.12 29.73 -50.36
C GLY A 192 -0.84 30.54 -50.63
N THR A 193 -0.99 31.75 -51.17
CA THR A 193 0.14 32.65 -51.46
C THR A 193 0.14 33.83 -50.50
N THR A 194 1.25 34.57 -50.42
CA THR A 194 1.35 35.79 -49.60
C THR A 194 0.33 36.87 -50.00
N ARG A 195 -0.19 36.83 -51.23
CA ARG A 195 -1.22 37.76 -51.74
C ARG A 195 -2.66 37.24 -51.54
N SER A 196 -2.82 35.95 -51.30
CA SER A 196 -4.11 35.29 -51.09
C SER A 196 -3.94 34.16 -50.05
N PRO A 197 -3.71 34.52 -48.77
CA PRO A 197 -3.54 33.53 -47.72
C PRO A 197 -4.81 32.72 -47.54
N GLN A 198 -4.64 31.46 -47.21
CA GLN A 198 -5.69 30.50 -46.91
C GLN A 198 -5.49 29.99 -45.48
N VAL A 199 -6.59 29.59 -44.87
CA VAL A 199 -6.65 29.19 -43.46
C VAL A 199 -5.82 27.92 -43.21
N ILE A 200 -5.17 27.86 -42.05
CA ILE A 200 -4.45 26.69 -41.55
C ILE A 200 -5.41 25.52 -41.29
N ARG A 201 -5.00 24.30 -41.65
CA ARG A 201 -5.77 23.09 -41.37
C ARG A 201 -5.04 22.20 -40.38
N LYS A 202 -5.80 21.30 -39.75
CA LYS A 202 -5.26 20.27 -38.85
C LYS A 202 -4.08 19.53 -39.50
N GLY A 203 -2.99 19.40 -38.75
CA GLY A 203 -1.74 18.75 -39.17
C GLY A 203 -0.73 19.66 -39.87
N ASP A 204 -1.04 20.93 -40.11
CA ASP A 204 -0.07 21.87 -40.68
C ASP A 204 1.04 22.21 -39.66
N ASN A 205 2.31 22.08 -40.08
CA ASN A 205 3.47 22.53 -39.32
C ASN A 205 3.54 24.06 -39.31
N LEU A 206 3.40 24.68 -38.14
CA LEU A 206 3.45 26.12 -37.93
C LEU A 206 4.88 26.65 -37.75
N LEU A 207 5.75 25.82 -37.16
CA LEU A 207 7.10 26.18 -36.76
C LEU A 207 8.00 24.94 -36.78
N THR A 208 9.28 25.13 -37.13
CA THR A 208 10.32 24.09 -36.99
C THR A 208 11.62 24.72 -36.54
N PHE A 209 12.19 24.21 -35.45
CA PHE A 209 13.58 24.45 -35.08
C PHE A 209 14.32 23.12 -35.11
N GLY A 210 15.26 22.94 -36.03
CA GLY A 210 15.98 21.69 -36.21
C GLY A 210 17.47 21.91 -36.44
N GLY A 211 18.28 20.91 -36.08
CA GLY A 211 19.73 20.94 -36.28
C GLY A 211 20.21 19.60 -36.80
N GLY A 212 20.94 19.62 -37.92
CA GLY A 212 21.48 18.43 -38.59
C GLY A 212 22.99 18.51 -38.78
N GLY A 213 23.66 17.36 -38.74
CA GLY A 213 25.06 17.23 -39.11
C GLY A 213 25.23 16.83 -40.57
N TYR A 214 26.29 17.31 -41.22
CA TYR A 214 26.73 16.81 -42.52
C TYR A 214 27.43 15.45 -42.35
N ASP A 215 27.02 14.44 -43.10
CA ASP A 215 27.53 13.07 -43.00
C ASP A 215 28.53 12.70 -44.10
N GLY A 216 28.94 13.66 -44.93
CA GLY A 216 29.89 13.43 -46.03
C GLY A 216 29.25 13.05 -47.37
N THR A 217 27.92 12.91 -47.43
CA THR A 217 27.22 12.53 -48.67
C THR A 217 26.54 13.72 -49.34
N THR A 218 26.62 13.80 -50.67
CA THR A 218 25.96 14.85 -51.48
C THR A 218 24.42 14.77 -51.46
N ASN A 219 23.86 13.66 -50.97
CA ASN A 219 22.41 13.40 -50.85
C ASN A 219 21.99 13.16 -49.38
N GLY A 220 22.72 13.72 -48.41
CA GLY A 220 22.39 13.60 -46.99
C GLY A 220 20.93 13.97 -46.72
N ASN A 221 20.15 13.04 -46.18
CA ASN A 221 18.73 13.26 -45.93
C ASN A 221 18.58 14.06 -44.61
N PHE A 222 18.73 15.39 -44.68
CA PHE A 222 18.78 16.29 -43.53
C PHE A 222 17.44 16.44 -42.77
N PHE A 223 16.37 15.80 -43.25
CA PHE A 223 15.01 15.95 -42.72
C PHE A 223 14.73 15.14 -41.44
N ASN A 224 15.58 14.15 -41.10
CA ASN A 224 15.37 13.25 -39.97
C ASN A 224 16.28 13.55 -38.76
N THR A 225 16.48 14.83 -38.49
CA THR A 225 17.36 15.30 -37.41
C THR A 225 16.56 15.67 -36.16
N SER A 226 17.24 15.93 -35.04
CA SER A 226 16.58 16.43 -33.84
C SER A 226 15.91 17.77 -34.13
N ALA A 227 14.66 17.90 -33.70
CA ALA A 227 13.87 19.09 -34.00
C ALA A 227 12.75 19.31 -32.99
N MET A 228 12.31 20.56 -32.91
CA MET A 228 11.10 21.00 -32.23
C MET A 228 10.08 21.46 -33.29
N PHE A 229 8.86 20.95 -33.21
CA PHE A 229 7.78 21.26 -34.15
C PHE A 229 6.58 21.87 -33.43
N GLY A 230 6.08 23.00 -33.92
CA GLY A 230 4.74 23.48 -33.59
C GLY A 230 3.79 23.11 -34.73
N TYR A 231 2.61 22.57 -34.43
CA TYR A 231 1.64 22.21 -35.48
C TYR A 231 0.20 22.41 -35.01
N ALA A 232 -0.71 22.64 -35.96
CA ALA A 232 -2.12 22.83 -35.67
C ALA A 232 -2.82 21.49 -35.41
N THR A 233 -3.55 21.36 -34.29
CA THR A 233 -4.29 20.12 -33.95
C THR A 233 -5.73 20.12 -34.46
N LYS A 234 -6.22 21.28 -34.93
CA LYS A 234 -7.54 21.50 -35.52
C LYS A 234 -7.44 22.43 -36.73
N ASP A 235 -8.53 22.52 -37.49
CA ASP A 235 -8.68 23.57 -38.50
C ASP A 235 -8.84 24.92 -37.80
N TRP A 236 -7.98 25.88 -38.13
CA TRP A 236 -8.00 27.18 -37.46
C TRP A 236 -9.18 28.03 -37.94
N SER A 237 -9.67 28.91 -37.07
CA SER A 237 -10.72 29.88 -37.38
C SER A 237 -10.53 31.12 -36.50
N ALA A 238 -11.41 32.11 -36.60
CA ALA A 238 -11.33 33.31 -35.75
C ALA A 238 -11.27 33.00 -34.24
N ASN A 239 -11.85 31.87 -33.79
CA ASN A 239 -11.91 31.48 -32.38
C ASN A 239 -11.20 30.15 -32.07
N GLU A 240 -10.49 29.56 -33.03
CA GLU A 240 -9.84 28.25 -32.88
C GLU A 240 -8.42 28.31 -33.41
N HIS A 241 -7.44 28.15 -32.53
CA HIS A 241 -6.02 28.23 -32.83
C HIS A 241 -5.22 27.12 -32.13
N SER A 242 -5.89 26.03 -31.72
CA SER A 242 -5.28 24.90 -31.03
C SER A 242 -4.03 24.40 -31.78
N SER A 243 -2.93 24.28 -31.03
CA SER A 243 -1.64 23.81 -31.53
C SER A 243 -0.86 23.07 -30.45
N ASN A 244 -0.10 22.07 -30.86
CA ASN A 244 0.81 21.32 -30.00
C ASN A 244 2.26 21.69 -30.29
N LEU A 245 3.14 21.41 -29.33
CA LEU A 245 4.60 21.54 -29.46
C LEU A 245 5.27 20.18 -29.20
N GLU A 246 5.94 19.64 -30.22
CA GLU A 246 6.66 18.36 -30.13
C GLU A 246 8.17 18.54 -30.08
N PHE A 247 8.82 17.71 -29.27
CA PHE A 247 10.26 17.56 -29.19
C PHE A 247 10.68 16.19 -29.72
N HIS A 248 11.56 16.19 -30.70
CA HIS A 248 12.02 14.99 -31.39
C HIS A 248 13.53 14.81 -31.23
N THR A 249 13.94 13.56 -31.02
CA THR A 249 15.36 13.16 -31.13
C THR A 249 15.51 12.04 -32.13
N THR A 250 16.71 11.92 -32.70
CA THR A 250 17.02 10.89 -33.69
C THR A 250 17.89 9.81 -33.06
N LEU A 251 17.48 8.55 -33.21
CA LEU A 251 18.31 7.38 -32.91
C LEU A 251 18.56 6.64 -34.23
N GLY A 252 19.80 6.64 -34.73
CA GLY A 252 20.11 6.20 -36.09
C GLY A 252 19.59 7.20 -37.14
N LYS A 253 18.93 6.73 -38.20
CA LYS A 253 18.27 7.56 -39.24
C LYS A 253 16.77 7.80 -38.98
N ILE A 254 16.28 7.44 -37.78
CA ILE A 254 14.86 7.48 -37.43
C ILE A 254 14.63 8.55 -36.38
N ARG A 255 13.91 9.60 -36.76
CA ARG A 255 13.42 10.62 -35.82
C ARG A 255 12.24 10.07 -35.04
N LYS A 256 12.24 10.27 -33.72
CA LYS A 256 11.14 9.86 -32.85
C LYS A 256 10.70 11.03 -31.97
N LYS A 257 9.39 11.18 -31.84
CA LYS A 257 8.78 12.03 -30.82
C LYS A 257 9.20 11.55 -29.44
N ARG A 258 9.72 12.45 -28.62
CA ARG A 258 10.16 12.18 -27.24
C ARG A 258 9.31 12.90 -26.22
N MET A 259 8.80 14.08 -26.55
CA MET A 259 7.91 14.84 -25.70
C MET A 259 6.92 15.62 -26.56
N GLU A 260 5.73 15.83 -26.03
CA GLU A 260 4.70 16.68 -26.63
C GLU A 260 3.96 17.46 -25.56
N ILE A 261 3.81 18.76 -25.78
CA ILE A 261 2.95 19.65 -25.02
C ILE A 261 1.68 19.86 -25.83
N TYR A 262 0.54 19.53 -25.23
CA TYR A 262 -0.77 19.55 -25.86
C TYR A 262 -1.45 20.91 -25.66
N ASP A 263 -2.37 21.24 -26.56
CA ASP A 263 -3.16 22.47 -26.55
C ASP A 263 -4.05 22.63 -25.30
N ASP A 264 -4.37 21.54 -24.61
CA ASP A 264 -5.08 21.51 -23.35
C ASP A 264 -4.17 21.61 -22.10
N GLY A 265 -2.87 21.81 -22.31
CA GLY A 265 -1.86 21.99 -21.26
C GLY A 265 -1.19 20.71 -20.77
N LYS A 266 -1.61 19.52 -21.24
CA LYS A 266 -0.99 18.25 -20.85
C LYS A 266 0.39 18.08 -21.46
N VAL A 267 1.25 17.31 -20.78
CA VAL A 267 2.61 16.99 -21.24
C VAL A 267 2.80 15.49 -21.28
N GLY A 268 3.12 14.95 -22.47
CA GLY A 268 3.50 13.56 -22.66
C GLY A 268 4.99 13.43 -22.90
N ILE A 269 5.70 12.57 -22.18
CA ILE A 269 7.10 12.21 -22.44
C ILE A 269 7.14 10.74 -22.80
N GLY A 270 7.56 10.42 -24.02
CA GLY A 270 7.59 9.07 -24.58
C GLY A 270 6.20 8.43 -24.74
N THR A 271 5.13 9.22 -24.74
CA THR A 271 3.77 8.74 -25.01
C THR A 271 3.53 8.58 -26.51
N LEU A 272 2.78 7.54 -26.91
CA LEU A 272 2.32 7.37 -28.30
C LEU A 272 1.01 8.11 -28.59
N ASN A 273 0.18 8.26 -27.55
CA ASN A 273 -1.12 8.93 -27.60
C ASN A 273 -1.16 10.13 -26.64
N ALA A 274 -2.22 10.92 -26.73
CA ALA A 274 -2.49 12.02 -25.80
C ALA A 274 -2.53 11.54 -24.34
N PRO A 275 -1.83 12.23 -23.42
CA PRO A 275 -1.86 11.91 -22.01
C PRO A 275 -3.27 11.91 -21.42
N THR A 276 -3.51 10.99 -20.49
CA THR A 276 -4.74 10.97 -19.68
C THR A 276 -4.63 11.84 -18.43
N SER A 277 -3.40 12.17 -18.00
CA SER A 277 -3.05 13.04 -16.88
C SER A 277 -2.34 14.32 -17.34
N GLN A 278 -2.16 15.29 -16.42
CA GLN A 278 -1.44 16.54 -16.71
C GLN A 278 0.01 16.32 -17.15
N LEU A 279 0.70 15.34 -16.56
CA LEU A 279 2.00 14.86 -17.00
C LEU A 279 1.96 13.33 -17.06
N GLU A 280 2.35 12.75 -18.20
CA GLU A 280 2.48 11.31 -18.39
C GLU A 280 3.87 11.00 -18.97
N VAL A 281 4.66 10.20 -18.24
CA VAL A 281 6.02 9.80 -18.66
C VAL A 281 6.06 8.29 -18.87
N ILE A 282 6.36 7.88 -20.09
CA ILE A 282 6.37 6.49 -20.56
C ILE A 282 7.71 6.19 -21.26
N ARG A 283 8.26 5.00 -21.04
CA ARG A 283 9.35 4.47 -21.86
C ARG A 283 8.79 3.62 -23.00
N THR A 284 8.92 4.09 -24.24
CA THR A 284 8.52 3.37 -25.45
C THR A 284 9.73 2.81 -26.20
N ASP A 285 10.17 1.62 -25.83
CA ASP A 285 11.04 0.76 -26.63
C ASP A 285 10.34 -0.57 -26.96
N ILE A 286 9.47 -0.50 -27.99
CA ILE A 286 9.24 -1.50 -29.05
C ILE A 286 8.90 -2.97 -28.63
N VAL A 287 7.67 -3.36 -29.02
CA VAL A 287 7.02 -4.68 -29.18
C VAL A 287 6.67 -5.49 -27.92
N THR A 288 5.36 -5.77 -27.82
CA THR A 288 4.61 -6.56 -26.82
C THR A 288 4.36 -5.87 -25.46
N ASN A 289 3.18 -5.23 -25.37
CA ASN A 289 2.40 -4.85 -24.17
C ASN A 289 3.20 -4.60 -22.88
N GLY A 290 3.46 -3.32 -22.55
CA GLY A 290 4.04 -2.99 -21.25
C GLY A 290 4.53 -1.55 -21.12
N TYR A 291 3.66 -0.58 -20.85
CA TYR A 291 4.05 0.80 -20.55
C TYR A 291 4.48 0.93 -19.08
N ASN A 292 5.70 1.38 -18.81
CA ASN A 292 6.06 1.85 -17.46
C ASN A 292 5.62 3.30 -17.31
N ARG A 293 4.47 3.54 -16.68
CA ARG A 293 4.04 4.89 -16.25
C ARG A 293 4.88 5.32 -15.06
N LEU A 294 5.92 6.14 -15.27
CA LEU A 294 6.88 6.50 -14.22
C LEU A 294 6.26 7.37 -13.11
N ALA A 295 5.31 8.24 -13.44
CA ALA A 295 4.46 8.95 -12.47
C ALA A 295 3.37 9.76 -13.18
N SER A 296 2.18 9.86 -12.55
CA SER A 296 1.17 10.87 -12.83
C SER A 296 1.10 11.83 -11.66
N PHE A 297 1.36 13.11 -11.89
CA PHE A 297 1.35 14.13 -10.84
C PHE A 297 0.10 15.01 -10.95
N LEU A 298 -0.61 15.15 -9.81
CA LEU A 298 -1.66 16.13 -9.51
C LEU A 298 -2.63 16.44 -10.67
N SER A 299 -3.81 15.82 -10.64
CA SER A 299 -4.96 16.38 -11.34
C SER A 299 -5.58 17.49 -10.47
N PRO A 300 -5.76 18.72 -10.98
CA PRO A 300 -6.35 19.82 -10.21
C PRO A 300 -7.81 19.54 -9.81
N ASN A 301 -8.47 18.61 -10.50
CA ASN A 301 -9.83 18.15 -10.20
C ASN A 301 -9.87 16.63 -10.31
N MET A 302 -9.55 15.89 -9.24
CA MET A 302 -9.81 14.44 -9.23
C MET A 302 -11.31 14.19 -9.04
N PRO A 303 -12.00 13.55 -10.02
CA PRO A 303 -13.39 13.17 -9.86
C PRO A 303 -13.57 12.23 -8.66
N LEU A 304 -14.78 12.18 -8.09
CA LEU A 304 -15.15 11.19 -7.08
C LEU A 304 -14.73 9.80 -7.55
N SER A 305 -14.14 8.99 -6.67
CA SER A 305 -13.61 7.64 -6.95
C SER A 305 -12.33 7.54 -7.79
N SER A 306 -11.66 8.66 -8.09
CA SER A 306 -10.40 8.65 -8.86
C SER A 306 -9.15 8.52 -7.97
N SER A 307 -8.10 7.92 -8.53
CA SER A 307 -6.81 7.74 -7.86
C SER A 307 -5.67 8.27 -8.74
N SER A 308 -4.64 8.80 -8.11
CA SER A 308 -3.35 9.09 -8.75
C SER A 308 -2.33 8.02 -8.37
N HIS A 309 -1.49 7.62 -9.32
CA HIS A 309 -0.57 6.51 -9.14
C HIS A 309 0.86 6.90 -9.53
N ILE A 310 1.82 6.46 -8.72
CA ILE A 310 3.22 6.35 -9.10
C ILE A 310 3.50 4.86 -9.30
N ILE A 311 3.82 4.44 -10.52
CA ILE A 311 4.12 3.04 -10.83
C ILE A 311 5.62 2.89 -10.99
N ILE A 312 6.20 1.92 -10.29
CA ILE A 312 7.64 1.66 -10.28
C ILE A 312 7.85 0.20 -10.66
N GLY A 313 8.71 -0.04 -11.65
CA GLY A 313 9.07 -1.38 -12.10
C GLY A 313 8.47 -1.79 -13.45
N LYS A 314 8.51 -3.09 -13.79
CA LYS A 314 8.07 -3.64 -15.09
C LYS A 314 6.58 -3.99 -15.08
N GLU A 315 5.76 -3.30 -15.88
CA GLU A 315 4.29 -3.52 -15.95
C GLU A 315 3.91 -5.01 -16.05
N HIS A 316 2.87 -5.41 -15.32
CA HIS A 316 2.36 -6.78 -15.25
C HIS A 316 3.35 -7.85 -14.79
N SER A 317 4.55 -7.47 -14.33
CA SER A 317 5.53 -8.41 -13.79
C SER A 317 5.22 -8.71 -12.34
N LYS A 318 4.81 -9.96 -12.09
CA LYS A 318 4.65 -10.53 -10.75
C LYS A 318 5.93 -10.25 -9.94
N TYR A 319 5.80 -9.47 -8.87
CA TYR A 319 6.86 -9.02 -7.96
C TYR A 319 7.82 -7.92 -8.43
N ASN A 320 7.88 -7.59 -9.73
CA ASN A 320 8.80 -6.55 -10.24
C ASN A 320 8.10 -5.26 -10.65
N SER A 321 6.78 -5.14 -10.46
CA SER A 321 6.06 -3.88 -10.53
C SER A 321 5.24 -3.66 -9.26
N GLY A 322 5.22 -2.41 -8.80
CA GLY A 322 4.38 -1.96 -7.71
C GLY A 322 3.90 -0.54 -7.94
N SER A 323 2.95 -0.10 -7.13
CA SER A 323 2.45 1.27 -7.17
C SER A 323 2.33 1.88 -5.78
N ILE A 324 2.52 3.19 -5.75
CA ILE A 324 2.09 4.05 -4.64
C ILE A 324 0.87 4.80 -5.14
N ASP A 325 -0.27 4.55 -4.51
CA ASP A 325 -1.56 5.10 -4.88
C ASP A 325 -1.94 6.20 -3.91
N PHE A 326 -2.37 7.34 -4.43
CA PHE A 326 -3.02 8.41 -3.68
C PHE A 326 -4.50 8.41 -4.04
N VAL A 327 -5.33 7.91 -3.13
CA VAL A 327 -6.76 7.67 -3.36
C VAL A 327 -7.56 8.84 -2.81
N PHE A 328 -8.40 9.42 -3.66
CA PHE A 328 -9.37 10.45 -3.27
C PHE A 328 -10.78 9.97 -3.56
N LYS A 329 -11.60 9.93 -2.51
CA LYS A 329 -13.02 9.60 -2.61
C LYS A 329 -13.87 10.87 -2.57
N ALA A 330 -13.60 11.78 -1.62
CA ALA A 330 -14.23 13.10 -1.52
C ALA A 330 -13.43 14.00 -0.57
N LYS A 331 -13.71 15.31 -0.57
CA LYS A 331 -13.14 16.26 0.40
C LYS A 331 -13.43 15.78 1.83
N ASP A 332 -12.40 15.77 2.68
CA ASP A 332 -12.45 15.35 4.09
C ASP A 332 -12.95 13.91 4.34
N SER A 333 -13.01 13.06 3.31
CA SER A 333 -13.44 11.67 3.47
C SER A 333 -12.40 10.85 4.24
N SER A 334 -12.86 10.13 5.26
CA SER A 334 -12.08 9.13 6.00
C SER A 334 -11.58 7.96 5.14
N THR A 335 -12.12 7.82 3.92
CA THR A 335 -11.75 6.78 2.96
C THR A 335 -10.67 7.21 1.96
N ASN A 336 -10.25 8.49 2.00
CA ASN A 336 -9.03 8.94 1.32
C ASN A 336 -7.83 8.20 1.91
N GLY A 337 -6.77 7.96 1.14
CA GLY A 337 -5.64 7.20 1.68
C GLY A 337 -4.44 7.07 0.75
N ILE A 338 -3.40 6.44 1.29
CA ILE A 338 -2.18 6.06 0.57
C ILE A 338 -2.08 4.54 0.54
N GLY A 339 -2.02 3.97 -0.67
CA GLY A 339 -1.88 2.54 -0.90
C GLY A 339 -0.51 2.17 -1.42
N PHE A 340 0.03 1.05 -0.93
CA PHE A 340 1.23 0.40 -1.45
C PHE A 340 0.85 -0.95 -2.04
N ASN A 341 1.12 -1.12 -3.33
CA ASN A 341 0.73 -2.32 -4.07
C ASN A 341 1.95 -2.98 -4.73
N LEU A 342 1.85 -4.30 -4.93
CA LEU A 342 2.60 -5.01 -5.96
C LEU A 342 1.62 -5.54 -7.00
N TYR A 343 2.01 -5.51 -8.27
CA TYR A 343 1.22 -6.08 -9.34
C TYR A 343 1.31 -7.61 -9.25
N ALA A 344 0.37 -8.23 -8.54
CA ALA A 344 0.20 -9.67 -8.50
C ALA A 344 -1.00 -10.04 -9.37
N SER A 345 -0.76 -10.79 -10.45
CA SER A 345 -1.79 -11.28 -11.39
C SER A 345 -2.83 -12.24 -10.80
N GLY A 346 -2.95 -12.32 -9.46
CA GLY A 346 -3.92 -13.14 -8.74
C GLY A 346 -4.68 -12.41 -7.62
N LEU A 347 -4.45 -11.11 -7.40
CA LEU A 347 -5.24 -10.29 -6.46
C LEU A 347 -6.38 -9.52 -7.17
N ASN A 348 -6.46 -9.62 -8.49
CA ASN A 348 -7.41 -8.89 -9.34
C ASN A 348 -8.87 -9.39 -9.22
N SER A 349 -9.11 -10.47 -8.48
CA SER A 349 -10.47 -10.95 -8.17
C SER A 349 -11.02 -10.36 -6.86
N ASN A 350 -10.26 -9.53 -6.14
CA ASN A 350 -10.75 -8.88 -4.92
C ASN A 350 -11.36 -7.50 -5.27
N PRO A 351 -12.68 -7.29 -5.11
CA PRO A 351 -13.34 -6.01 -5.39
C PRO A 351 -12.82 -4.83 -4.55
N GLU A 352 -12.04 -5.09 -3.51
CA GLU A 352 -11.40 -4.09 -2.65
C GLU A 352 -10.01 -3.63 -3.12
N GLY A 353 -9.44 -4.22 -4.17
CA GLY A 353 -8.12 -3.85 -4.72
C GLY A 353 -6.92 -4.57 -4.07
N PRO A 354 -5.78 -4.65 -4.77
CA PRO A 354 -4.63 -5.53 -4.44
C PRO A 354 -3.66 -4.92 -3.40
N TYR A 355 -4.17 -4.19 -2.40
CA TYR A 355 -3.31 -3.48 -1.45
C TYR A 355 -2.59 -4.43 -0.50
N ILE A 356 -1.26 -4.37 -0.52
CA ILE A 356 -0.43 -5.02 0.50
C ILE A 356 -0.51 -4.20 1.78
N LEU A 357 -0.50 -2.88 1.66
CA LEU A 357 -0.71 -1.95 2.77
C LEU A 357 -1.56 -0.78 2.28
N PHE A 358 -2.59 -0.42 3.04
CA PHE A 358 -3.45 0.72 2.76
C PHE A 358 -3.65 1.54 4.04
N ALA A 359 -3.16 2.78 4.05
CA ALA A 359 -3.34 3.70 5.16
C ALA A 359 -4.43 4.72 4.82
N ARG A 360 -5.52 4.74 5.60
CA ARG A 360 -6.64 5.65 5.45
C ARG A 360 -6.42 6.97 6.17
N GLY A 361 -7.15 8.01 5.72
CA GLY A 361 -7.11 9.36 6.28
C GLY A 361 -7.66 9.46 7.71
N ASP A 362 -8.42 8.46 8.18
CA ASP A 362 -8.84 8.31 9.58
C ASP A 362 -7.81 7.59 10.47
N GLY A 363 -6.67 7.22 9.91
CA GLY A 363 -5.57 6.55 10.62
C GLY A 363 -5.72 5.03 10.74
N ASN A 364 -6.72 4.41 10.11
CA ASN A 364 -6.80 2.95 10.04
C ASN A 364 -5.84 2.41 8.97
N VAL A 365 -5.15 1.31 9.26
CA VAL A 365 -4.18 0.65 8.36
C VAL A 365 -4.66 -0.76 8.04
N GLY A 366 -4.88 -1.02 6.75
CA GLY A 366 -5.17 -2.35 6.22
C GLY A 366 -3.89 -3.01 5.68
N ILE A 367 -3.69 -4.30 5.96
CA ILE A 367 -2.70 -5.15 5.30
C ILE A 367 -3.46 -6.28 4.61
N GLY A 368 -3.42 -6.34 3.27
CA GLY A 368 -4.25 -7.26 2.49
C GLY A 368 -5.72 -6.83 2.34
N THR A 369 -6.09 -5.63 2.79
CA THR A 369 -7.42 -5.03 2.60
C THR A 369 -7.32 -3.50 2.44
N SER A 370 -8.22 -2.92 1.65
CA SER A 370 -8.41 -1.46 1.55
C SER A 370 -9.52 -0.92 2.44
N SER A 371 -10.28 -1.81 3.08
CA SER A 371 -11.44 -1.46 3.91
C SER A 371 -11.22 -1.88 5.36
N PRO A 372 -10.14 -1.40 6.03
CA PRO A 372 -9.88 -1.77 7.41
C PRO A 372 -11.01 -1.27 8.32
N VAL A 373 -11.62 -2.18 9.06
CA VAL A 373 -12.69 -1.85 10.04
C VAL A 373 -12.13 -1.48 11.42
N GLU A 374 -10.85 -1.78 11.65
CA GLU A 374 -10.11 -1.47 12.88
C GLU A 374 -8.84 -0.65 12.59
N LYS A 375 -8.19 -0.17 13.64
CA LYS A 375 -6.94 0.61 13.51
C LYS A 375 -5.84 -0.14 12.75
N LEU A 376 -5.77 -1.45 12.95
CA LEU A 376 -4.93 -2.36 12.17
C LEU A 376 -5.77 -3.58 11.78
N ASP A 377 -6.08 -3.72 10.49
CA ASP A 377 -6.84 -4.84 9.94
C ASP A 377 -5.92 -5.64 9.00
N VAL A 378 -5.68 -6.91 9.32
CA VAL A 378 -4.80 -7.79 8.56
C VAL A 378 -5.62 -8.94 8.00
N ARG A 379 -5.81 -8.95 6.67
CA ARG A 379 -6.41 -10.09 5.96
C ARG A 379 -5.32 -11.06 5.51
N GLY A 380 -4.88 -11.92 6.42
CA GLY A 380 -3.85 -12.93 6.20
C GLY A 380 -3.11 -13.30 7.48
N ASN A 381 -1.97 -14.01 7.34
CA ASN A 381 -1.12 -14.37 8.47
C ASN A 381 -0.31 -13.15 8.95
N ALA A 382 -0.16 -12.98 10.27
CA ALA A 382 0.65 -11.94 10.88
C ALA A 382 1.71 -12.54 11.80
N LYS A 383 2.93 -12.01 11.75
CA LYS A 383 4.05 -12.45 12.59
C LYS A 383 4.70 -11.26 13.28
N PHE A 384 4.73 -11.32 14.60
CA PHE A 384 5.35 -10.32 15.46
C PHE A 384 6.57 -10.95 16.13
N SER A 385 7.76 -10.43 15.81
CA SER A 385 9.03 -10.97 16.29
C SER A 385 9.93 -9.89 16.86
N MET A 386 10.60 -10.19 17.98
CA MET A 386 11.67 -9.34 18.48
C MET A 386 12.87 -9.34 17.52
N LYS A 387 13.69 -8.28 17.54
CA LYS A 387 14.88 -8.12 16.67
C LYS A 387 15.85 -9.32 16.72
N ASN A 388 16.00 -9.94 17.88
CA ASN A 388 16.85 -11.12 18.09
C ASN A 388 16.19 -12.46 17.69
N ASN A 389 14.93 -12.44 17.23
CA ASN A 389 14.16 -13.62 16.85
C ASN A 389 14.01 -14.70 17.95
N ASN A 390 14.20 -14.35 19.23
CA ASN A 390 14.13 -15.33 20.32
C ASN A 390 12.70 -15.78 20.65
N THR A 391 11.74 -14.87 20.55
CA THR A 391 10.32 -15.15 20.75
C THR A 391 9.51 -14.51 19.64
N ARG A 392 8.49 -15.23 19.19
CA ARG A 392 7.61 -14.80 18.11
C ARG A 392 6.17 -15.14 18.47
N ILE A 393 5.27 -14.21 18.18
CA ILE A 393 3.83 -14.42 18.16
C ILE A 393 3.43 -14.50 16.71
N VAL A 394 2.72 -15.56 16.34
CA VAL A 394 2.20 -15.72 14.97
C VAL A 394 0.70 -15.93 15.05
N ILE A 395 -0.02 -15.18 14.22
CA ILE A 395 -1.45 -15.32 13.97
C ILE A 395 -1.56 -15.89 12.56
N GLU A 396 -2.01 -17.13 12.43
CA GLU A 396 -1.98 -17.82 11.14
C GLU A 396 -3.00 -18.97 11.05
N THR A 397 -3.33 -19.38 9.82
CA THR A 397 -4.35 -20.41 9.53
C THR A 397 -3.79 -21.75 9.08
N GLU A 398 -2.47 -21.95 9.08
CA GLU A 398 -1.82 -23.08 8.38
C GLU A 398 -1.83 -24.45 9.10
N ILE A 399 -2.60 -24.62 10.16
CA ILE A 399 -2.84 -25.92 10.80
C ILE A 399 -4.36 -25.96 11.08
N GLU A 400 -5.07 -27.04 10.76
CA GLU A 400 -6.50 -27.24 11.11
C GLU A 400 -7.58 -26.33 10.47
N LYS A 401 -7.27 -25.45 9.50
CA LYS A 401 -8.21 -24.54 8.77
C LYS A 401 -8.73 -23.33 9.55
N TYR A 402 -8.41 -23.18 10.84
CA TYR A 402 -8.90 -22.10 11.69
C TYR A 402 -7.76 -21.15 12.11
N GLY A 403 -8.12 -20.01 12.72
CA GLY A 403 -7.12 -19.04 13.19
C GLY A 403 -6.50 -19.46 14.52
N HIS A 404 -5.17 -19.45 14.58
CA HIS A 404 -4.40 -19.79 15.78
C HIS A 404 -3.57 -18.61 16.26
N LEU A 405 -3.45 -18.45 17.59
CA LEU A 405 -2.44 -17.63 18.23
C LEU A 405 -1.30 -18.53 18.73
N ARG A 406 -0.17 -18.49 18.02
CA ARG A 406 0.99 -19.34 18.29
C ARG A 406 2.10 -18.55 18.97
N PHE A 407 2.63 -19.12 20.05
CA PHE A 407 3.81 -18.63 20.74
C PHE A 407 4.98 -19.57 20.45
N LEU A 408 5.98 -19.05 19.74
CA LEU A 408 7.17 -19.78 19.36
C LEU A 408 8.40 -19.25 20.09
N ARG A 409 9.33 -20.15 20.39
CA ARG A 409 10.60 -19.86 21.07
C ARG A 409 11.78 -20.44 20.31
N ARG A 410 12.85 -19.67 20.20
CA ARG A 410 14.15 -20.16 19.71
C ARG A 410 14.82 -21.02 20.79
N ILE A 411 15.25 -22.22 20.42
CA ILE A 411 16.01 -23.14 21.27
C ILE A 411 17.36 -23.40 20.58
N ASN A 412 18.44 -23.41 21.36
CA ASN A 412 19.79 -23.76 20.90
C ASN A 412 20.25 -22.99 19.66
N GLY A 413 20.03 -21.67 19.67
CA GLY A 413 20.74 -20.78 18.77
C GLY A 413 20.30 -20.77 17.30
N SER A 414 19.48 -21.71 16.80
CA SER A 414 19.02 -21.70 15.39
C SER A 414 17.56 -22.09 15.15
N ASN A 415 17.00 -23.06 15.90
CA ASN A 415 15.65 -23.57 15.62
C ASN A 415 14.60 -22.81 16.43
N THR A 416 13.56 -22.32 15.74
CA THR A 416 12.34 -21.81 16.38
C THR A 416 11.34 -22.95 16.48
N VAL A 417 10.86 -23.28 17.67
CA VAL A 417 9.84 -24.31 17.87
C VAL A 417 8.57 -23.70 18.46
N LEU A 418 7.42 -24.31 18.15
CA LEU A 418 6.15 -23.98 18.76
C LEU A 418 6.15 -24.44 20.23
N ARG A 419 5.61 -23.61 21.13
CA ARG A 419 5.56 -23.90 22.58
C ARG A 419 4.16 -23.92 23.13
N TRP A 420 3.39 -22.92 22.73
CA TRP A 420 1.99 -22.80 23.07
C TRP A 420 1.21 -22.45 21.83
N ASP A 421 0.07 -23.08 21.69
CA ASP A 421 -0.93 -22.79 20.67
C ASP A 421 -2.27 -22.58 21.36
N SER A 422 -2.99 -21.57 20.93
CA SER A 422 -4.35 -21.31 21.36
C SER A 422 -5.20 -21.04 20.14
N GLY A 423 -6.29 -21.78 20.00
CA GLY A 423 -7.09 -21.76 18.79
C GLY A 423 -8.32 -22.64 18.92
N MET A 424 -8.94 -22.88 17.78
CA MET A 424 -10.11 -23.75 17.67
C MET A 424 -9.73 -25.03 16.93
N ASP A 425 -10.34 -26.16 17.32
CA ASP A 425 -10.14 -27.43 16.63
C ASP A 425 -10.93 -27.52 15.31
N ASP A 426 -10.67 -28.58 14.55
CA ASP A 426 -11.26 -28.77 13.23
C ASP A 426 -12.67 -29.37 13.21
N THR A 427 -13.33 -29.44 14.38
CA THR A 427 -14.67 -30.04 14.46
C THR A 427 -15.69 -29.24 13.63
N THR A 428 -16.45 -29.95 12.80
CA THR A 428 -17.33 -29.31 11.80
C THR A 428 -18.43 -28.48 12.46
N GLU A 429 -18.57 -27.22 12.05
CA GLU A 429 -19.69 -26.39 12.49
C GLU A 429 -20.98 -26.76 11.74
N THR A 430 -22.01 -27.22 12.47
CA THR A 430 -23.31 -27.65 11.88
C THR A 430 -24.42 -26.61 12.06
N GLY A 431 -24.12 -25.43 12.60
CA GLY A 431 -25.08 -24.34 12.83
C GLY A 431 -25.97 -24.50 14.07
N SER A 432 -25.90 -25.62 14.80
CA SER A 432 -26.65 -25.86 16.06
C SER A 432 -25.83 -25.60 17.32
N ASN A 433 -24.92 -24.61 17.28
CA ASN A 433 -23.85 -24.40 18.28
C ASN A 433 -22.93 -25.62 18.50
N GLN A 434 -22.99 -26.62 17.62
CA GLN A 434 -22.02 -27.70 17.52
C GLN A 434 -20.92 -27.29 16.54
N GLY A 435 -19.67 -27.62 16.88
CA GLY A 435 -18.51 -27.29 16.06
C GLY A 435 -17.29 -26.94 16.91
N SER A 436 -16.35 -26.23 16.29
CA SER A 436 -14.98 -26.03 16.77
C SER A 436 -14.87 -25.69 18.26
N ASN A 437 -14.17 -26.55 19.01
CA ASN A 437 -13.88 -26.35 20.43
C ASN A 437 -12.65 -25.45 20.60
N TYR A 438 -12.64 -24.63 21.64
CA TYR A 438 -11.49 -23.79 21.95
C TYR A 438 -10.49 -24.54 22.84
N TYR A 439 -9.20 -24.38 22.60
CA TYR A 439 -8.18 -25.09 23.36
C TYR A 439 -6.93 -24.25 23.67
N PHE A 440 -6.15 -24.76 24.62
CA PHE A 440 -4.75 -24.38 24.85
C PHE A 440 -3.88 -25.64 24.78
N ARG A 441 -2.94 -25.67 23.83
CA ARG A 441 -2.01 -26.79 23.60
C ARG A 441 -0.60 -26.42 24.04
N ALA A 442 0.11 -27.41 24.57
CA ALA A 442 1.52 -27.30 24.91
C ALA A 442 2.36 -28.21 24.01
N PHE A 443 3.56 -27.77 23.69
CA PHE A 443 4.53 -28.49 22.87
C PHE A 443 5.85 -28.65 23.60
N ASP A 444 6.53 -29.77 23.36
CA ASP A 444 7.81 -30.09 24.02
C ASP A 444 9.00 -29.32 23.40
N ASP A 445 10.21 -29.62 23.86
CA ASP A 445 11.44 -28.97 23.39
C ASP A 445 11.79 -29.29 21.94
N SER A 446 11.22 -30.36 21.38
CA SER A 446 11.35 -30.74 19.98
C SER A 446 10.24 -30.16 19.10
N GLY A 447 9.24 -29.50 19.71
CA GLY A 447 8.07 -28.96 19.02
C GLY A 447 6.98 -29.99 18.75
N GLN A 448 7.03 -31.16 19.40
CA GLN A 448 5.96 -32.16 19.34
C GLN A 448 4.82 -31.81 20.29
N LEU A 449 3.58 -32.11 19.89
CA LEU A 449 2.40 -31.83 20.70
C LEU A 449 2.42 -32.72 21.96
N ILE A 450 2.43 -32.10 23.15
CA ILE A 450 2.25 -32.80 24.42
C ILE A 450 0.76 -33.14 24.62
N GLY A 451 -0.12 -32.27 24.14
CA GLY A 451 -1.57 -32.42 24.21
C GLY A 451 -2.29 -31.12 24.58
N ASN A 452 -3.62 -31.18 24.64
CA ASN A 452 -4.44 -30.09 25.13
C ASN A 452 -4.31 -30.00 26.65
N ARG A 453 -3.86 -28.86 27.15
CA ARG A 453 -3.79 -28.58 28.60
C ARG A 453 -5.14 -28.09 29.13
N MET A 454 -5.89 -27.40 28.27
CA MET A 454 -7.26 -26.97 28.55
C MET A 454 -8.08 -27.02 27.26
N ILE A 455 -9.34 -27.45 27.36
CA ILE A 455 -10.33 -27.39 26.28
C ILE A 455 -11.62 -26.79 26.83
N ILE A 456 -12.30 -25.98 26.02
CA ILE A 456 -13.66 -25.51 26.24
C ILE A 456 -14.53 -26.03 25.11
N LYS A 457 -15.51 -26.87 25.44
CA LYS A 457 -16.46 -27.41 24.48
C LYS A 457 -17.45 -26.32 24.06
N ARG A 458 -17.59 -26.07 22.76
CA ARG A 458 -18.47 -25.00 22.25
C ARG A 458 -19.95 -25.29 22.50
N ASN A 459 -20.36 -26.55 22.36
CA ASN A 459 -21.77 -26.96 22.40
C ASN A 459 -22.41 -26.89 23.80
N ASN A 460 -21.62 -27.06 24.87
CA ASN A 460 -22.14 -27.12 26.23
C ASN A 460 -21.35 -26.28 27.24
N GLY A 461 -20.23 -25.66 26.84
CA GLY A 461 -19.38 -24.84 27.69
C GLY A 461 -18.56 -25.62 28.72
N ASN A 462 -18.50 -26.96 28.62
CA ASN A 462 -17.72 -27.77 29.55
C ASN A 462 -16.22 -27.49 29.37
N VAL A 463 -15.52 -27.29 30.49
CA VAL A 463 -14.09 -27.02 30.53
C VAL A 463 -13.36 -28.27 31.01
N GLY A 464 -12.47 -28.80 30.19
CA GLY A 464 -11.55 -29.87 30.55
C GLY A 464 -10.16 -29.30 30.85
N ILE A 465 -9.57 -29.64 32.00
CA ILE A 465 -8.15 -29.36 32.30
C ILE A 465 -7.42 -30.69 32.36
N GLY A 466 -6.55 -30.93 31.38
CA GLY A 466 -5.95 -32.26 31.15
C GLY A 466 -6.93 -33.33 30.64
N VAL A 467 -8.17 -32.96 30.32
CA VAL A 467 -9.24 -33.84 29.82
C VAL A 467 -9.72 -33.34 28.47
N ASN A 468 -9.74 -34.21 27.45
CA ASN A 468 -10.16 -33.81 26.10
C ASN A 468 -11.70 -33.82 25.88
N ASN A 469 -12.41 -34.64 26.66
CA ASN A 469 -13.86 -34.81 26.58
C ASN A 469 -14.47 -34.65 27.98
N PRO A 470 -14.56 -33.41 28.50
CA PRO A 470 -15.08 -33.16 29.84
C PRO A 470 -16.55 -33.60 29.92
N THR A 471 -16.84 -34.45 30.90
CA THR A 471 -18.20 -34.96 31.15
C THR A 471 -19.04 -34.02 32.02
N GLU A 472 -18.37 -33.16 32.77
CA GLU A 472 -18.96 -32.14 33.65
C GLU A 472 -18.55 -30.72 33.23
N LYS A 473 -19.18 -29.71 33.84
CA LYS A 473 -18.87 -28.28 33.55
C LYS A 473 -17.39 -27.94 33.77
N LEU A 474 -16.77 -28.55 34.77
CA LEU A 474 -15.33 -28.51 34.99
C LEU A 474 -14.86 -29.93 35.30
N ASP A 475 -14.06 -30.49 34.40
CA ASP A 475 -13.50 -31.84 34.52
C ASP A 475 -11.96 -31.72 34.53
N VAL A 476 -11.33 -32.16 35.62
CA VAL A 476 -9.89 -32.01 35.84
C VAL A 476 -9.26 -33.37 36.02
N ALA A 477 -8.35 -33.75 35.12
CA ALA A 477 -7.52 -34.93 35.28
C ALA A 477 -6.32 -34.59 36.17
N GLY A 478 -6.45 -34.83 37.47
CA GLY A 478 -5.37 -34.68 38.43
C GLY A 478 -5.81 -34.02 39.74
N ASN A 479 -4.83 -33.67 40.57
CA ASN A 479 -5.08 -33.02 41.86
C ASN A 479 -5.42 -31.54 41.65
N ILE A 480 -6.44 -31.05 42.37
CA ILE A 480 -6.83 -29.64 42.38
C ILE A 480 -6.31 -29.00 43.67
N LYS A 481 -5.44 -27.99 43.54
CA LYS A 481 -5.02 -27.12 44.65
C LYS A 481 -5.64 -25.74 44.44
N SER A 482 -6.51 -25.31 45.36
CA SER A 482 -7.01 -23.94 45.40
C SER A 482 -6.24 -23.13 46.44
N SER A 483 -5.81 -21.91 46.10
CA SER A 483 -5.15 -20.98 47.03
C SER A 483 -6.09 -20.43 48.10
N SER A 484 -7.39 -20.43 47.81
CA SER A 484 -8.46 -20.13 48.76
C SER A 484 -9.69 -20.87 48.28
N LEU A 485 -9.91 -22.07 48.82
CA LEU A 485 -11.26 -22.63 48.81
C LEU A 485 -12.04 -21.89 49.90
N ALA A 486 -11.51 -21.84 51.12
CA ALA A 486 -12.07 -21.11 52.26
C ALA A 486 -11.14 -19.99 52.73
N SER A 487 -11.71 -18.85 53.12
CA SER A 487 -10.97 -17.62 53.47
C SER A 487 -10.22 -17.64 54.82
N ASN A 488 -10.42 -18.67 55.68
CA ASN A 488 -9.82 -18.71 57.02
C ASN A 488 -9.12 -20.05 57.28
N ALA A 489 -8.16 -20.05 58.22
CA ALA A 489 -7.37 -21.22 58.63
C ALA A 489 -8.23 -22.39 59.15
N GLY A 490 -7.74 -23.62 58.94
CA GLY A 490 -8.31 -24.89 59.41
C GLY A 490 -8.64 -25.88 58.28
N ASN A 491 -8.70 -27.17 58.62
CA ASN A 491 -9.23 -28.19 57.70
C ASN A 491 -10.76 -28.10 57.70
N ARG A 492 -11.37 -27.97 56.53
CA ARG A 492 -12.83 -27.87 56.37
C ARG A 492 -13.30 -28.94 55.40
N HIS A 493 -14.47 -29.49 55.69
CA HIS A 493 -15.11 -30.43 54.78
C HIS A 493 -15.65 -29.68 53.56
N VAL A 494 -15.60 -30.34 52.42
CA VAL A 494 -16.15 -29.84 51.16
C VAL A 494 -17.22 -30.84 50.72
N TYR A 495 -18.42 -30.33 50.43
CA TYR A 495 -19.54 -31.14 49.96
C TYR A 495 -20.27 -30.41 48.84
N ALA A 496 -21.05 -31.11 48.03
CA ALA A 496 -21.99 -30.48 47.11
C ALA A 496 -23.37 -30.41 47.80
N ASP A 497 -24.06 -29.27 47.68
CA ASP A 497 -25.46 -29.19 48.13
C ASP A 497 -26.42 -29.88 47.12
N ALA A 498 -27.71 -29.88 47.43
CA ALA A 498 -28.73 -30.47 46.56
C ALA A 498 -28.83 -29.82 45.16
N ASN A 499 -28.26 -28.63 44.98
CA ASN A 499 -28.20 -27.92 43.70
C ASN A 499 -26.83 -28.12 42.99
N GLY A 500 -25.96 -28.98 43.52
CA GLY A 500 -24.63 -29.23 42.98
C GLY A 500 -23.61 -28.11 43.24
N VAL A 501 -23.94 -27.13 44.10
CA VAL A 501 -23.00 -26.05 44.44
C VAL A 501 -21.98 -26.60 45.42
N LEU A 502 -20.69 -26.46 45.10
CA LEU A 502 -19.60 -26.79 46.01
C LEU A 502 -19.69 -25.89 47.25
N LYS A 503 -20.11 -26.47 48.38
CA LYS A 503 -20.14 -25.83 49.67
C LYS A 503 -18.90 -26.21 50.44
N ILE A 504 -18.36 -25.21 51.10
CA ILE A 504 -17.28 -25.40 52.03
C ILE A 504 -17.91 -25.22 53.38
N GLY A 505 -17.74 -26.22 54.24
CA GLY A 505 -18.16 -26.12 55.63
C GLY A 505 -17.66 -24.80 56.20
N THR A 506 -18.52 -24.10 56.91
CA THR A 506 -18.12 -22.98 57.75
C THR A 506 -17.27 -23.50 58.91
N ASN A 507 -16.44 -22.63 59.49
CA ASN A 507 -15.92 -22.89 60.86
C ASN A 507 -17.05 -22.85 61.90
N ASP A 508 -18.23 -22.41 61.46
CA ASP A 508 -19.39 -22.07 62.26
C ASP A 508 -20.46 -23.13 62.05
N VAL A 509 -20.86 -23.78 63.13
CA VAL A 509 -21.38 -25.14 63.11
C VAL A 509 -22.85 -25.20 62.61
N THR A 510 -23.48 -24.06 62.30
CA THR A 510 -24.95 -23.84 62.34
C THR A 510 -25.79 -24.40 61.18
N THR A 511 -25.20 -24.92 60.11
CA THR A 511 -25.95 -25.54 59.01
C THR A 511 -25.32 -26.87 58.59
N LEU A 512 -25.94 -27.95 59.05
CA LEU A 512 -25.58 -29.37 58.91
C LEU A 512 -24.79 -29.75 57.64
N ALA A 513 -23.59 -30.34 57.81
CA ALA A 513 -23.05 -31.48 57.03
C ALA A 513 -21.65 -31.97 57.51
N SER A 514 -21.28 -31.86 58.79
CA SER A 514 -20.13 -32.62 59.32
C SER A 514 -20.60 -34.00 59.79
N LEU A 515 -20.63 -34.99 58.90
CA LEU A 515 -20.91 -36.39 59.27
C LEU A 515 -19.86 -36.96 60.24
N TRP A 516 -18.66 -36.39 60.27
CA TRP A 516 -17.53 -36.88 61.07
C TRP A 516 -16.70 -35.68 61.53
N THR A 517 -16.54 -35.50 62.84
CA THR A 517 -15.56 -34.55 63.38
C THR A 517 -14.51 -35.36 64.15
N GLU A 518 -13.24 -35.14 63.83
CA GLU A 518 -12.12 -35.73 64.55
C GLU A 518 -12.08 -35.17 65.98
N ASP A 519 -12.14 -36.05 66.98
CA ASP A 519 -11.98 -35.71 68.38
C ASP A 519 -10.54 -36.00 68.82
N VAL A 520 -9.68 -35.05 68.51
CA VAL A 520 -8.23 -35.10 68.78
C VAL A 520 -7.91 -35.33 70.26
N THR A 521 -8.79 -34.93 71.17
CA THR A 521 -8.60 -35.15 72.62
C THR A 521 -8.75 -36.61 73.01
N ASN A 522 -9.64 -37.35 72.34
CA ASN A 522 -9.97 -38.73 72.68
C ASN A 522 -9.54 -39.74 71.60
N ASN A 523 -8.80 -39.29 70.58
CA ASN A 523 -8.39 -40.09 69.43
C ASN A 523 -9.56 -40.89 68.82
N SER A 524 -10.67 -40.20 68.59
CA SER A 524 -11.94 -40.82 68.19
C SER A 524 -12.67 -39.99 67.14
N ILE A 525 -13.71 -40.54 66.53
CA ILE A 525 -14.59 -39.81 65.60
C ILE A 525 -15.95 -39.60 66.27
N LYS A 526 -16.41 -38.34 66.35
CA LYS A 526 -17.74 -38.00 66.88
C LYS A 526 -18.81 -38.07 65.81
N LEU A 527 -19.89 -38.77 66.12
CA LEU A 527 -21.11 -38.86 65.31
C LEU A 527 -22.22 -37.95 65.90
N ALA A 528 -22.93 -37.23 65.03
CA ALA A 528 -24.12 -36.43 65.34
C ALA A 528 -23.92 -35.27 66.35
N VAL A 529 -22.94 -34.40 66.09
CA VAL A 529 -22.75 -33.14 66.83
C VAL A 529 -23.81 -32.11 66.40
N ASN A 530 -24.36 -31.33 67.34
CA ASN A 530 -25.28 -30.24 66.98
C ASN A 530 -24.55 -29.14 66.22
N SER A 531 -25.35 -28.31 65.58
CA SER A 531 -24.91 -27.20 64.77
C SER A 531 -24.31 -26.03 65.58
N ASP A 532 -24.10 -26.17 66.88
CA ASP A 532 -23.57 -25.13 67.78
C ASP A 532 -22.30 -25.61 68.54
N GLY A 533 -21.77 -26.78 68.17
CA GLY A 533 -20.64 -27.41 68.87
C GLY A 533 -21.01 -27.98 70.24
N SER A 534 -22.26 -27.82 70.71
CA SER A 534 -22.77 -28.61 71.81
C SER A 534 -22.87 -30.06 71.36
N THR A 535 -22.42 -30.96 72.21
CA THR A 535 -22.77 -32.36 72.03
C THR A 535 -24.29 -32.44 72.12
N ARG A 536 -24.97 -33.20 71.24
CA ARG A 536 -26.16 -33.88 71.76
C ARG A 536 -25.65 -34.62 72.98
N SER A 537 -26.37 -34.60 74.09
CA SER A 537 -26.00 -35.37 75.29
C SER A 537 -25.72 -36.86 75.00
N ASN A 538 -26.00 -37.31 73.76
CA ASN A 538 -25.85 -38.65 73.22
C ASN A 538 -24.80 -38.76 72.10
N THR A 539 -23.57 -38.26 72.31
CA THR A 539 -22.47 -38.51 71.36
C THR A 539 -22.14 -40.00 71.33
N VAL A 540 -22.09 -40.58 70.14
CA VAL A 540 -21.40 -41.85 69.90
C VAL A 540 -20.00 -41.50 69.38
N SER A 541 -18.97 -41.78 70.17
CA SER A 541 -17.58 -41.67 69.72
C SER A 541 -17.03 -43.06 69.42
N ILE A 542 -16.41 -43.23 68.26
CA ILE A 542 -15.70 -44.46 67.89
C ILE A 542 -14.21 -44.19 67.99
N LEU A 543 -13.53 -44.90 68.88
CA LEU A 543 -12.08 -44.84 69.05
C LEU A 543 -11.39 -45.65 67.94
N ASP A 544 -10.13 -45.33 67.68
CA ASP A 544 -9.29 -46.04 66.72
C ASP A 544 -9.02 -47.51 67.08
N ASP A 545 -9.12 -47.86 68.36
CA ASP A 545 -9.08 -49.23 68.87
C ASP A 545 -10.43 -49.98 68.75
N GLY A 546 -11.43 -49.36 68.12
CA GLY A 546 -12.74 -49.93 67.86
C GLY A 546 -13.73 -49.82 69.04
N LYS A 547 -13.35 -49.17 70.15
CA LYS A 547 -14.28 -48.92 71.26
C LYS A 547 -15.32 -47.88 70.90
N VAL A 548 -16.51 -48.05 71.45
CA VAL A 548 -17.63 -47.11 71.29
C VAL A 548 -17.97 -46.48 72.64
N HIS A 549 -17.85 -45.16 72.73
CA HIS A 549 -18.40 -44.39 73.85
C HIS A 549 -19.75 -43.83 73.46
N ALA A 550 -20.81 -44.27 74.14
CA ALA A 550 -22.16 -43.77 73.98
C ALA A 550 -22.77 -43.47 75.36
N SER A 551 -23.52 -42.39 75.48
CA SER A 551 -24.23 -42.04 76.73
C SER A 551 -25.34 -43.03 77.09
N SER A 552 -25.91 -43.70 76.09
CA SER A 552 -27.02 -44.64 76.22
C SER A 552 -27.12 -45.50 74.96
N PHE A 553 -27.63 -46.73 75.13
CA PHE A 553 -28.03 -47.61 74.03
C PHE A 553 -29.55 -47.79 74.11
N MET A 554 -30.26 -47.47 73.03
CA MET A 554 -31.69 -47.72 72.93
C MET A 554 -31.93 -48.80 71.88
N GLY A 555 -32.33 -50.00 72.31
CA GLY A 555 -32.76 -51.04 71.39
C GLY A 555 -34.14 -50.70 70.81
N THR A 556 -34.33 -50.89 69.51
CA THR A 556 -35.57 -50.54 68.77
C THR A 556 -36.84 -51.22 69.32
N ASN A 557 -36.69 -52.35 70.04
CA ASN A 557 -37.78 -53.14 70.62
C ASN A 557 -37.57 -53.47 72.12
N GLY A 558 -36.62 -52.82 72.80
CA GLY A 558 -36.19 -53.21 74.16
C GLY A 558 -37.24 -53.02 75.27
N ALA A 559 -38.29 -52.23 75.01
CA ALA A 559 -39.33 -51.91 76.00
C ALA A 559 -40.59 -52.79 75.91
N THR A 560 -40.76 -53.62 74.88
CA THR A 560 -42.02 -54.35 74.64
C THR A 560 -42.09 -55.75 75.27
N ILE A 561 -40.96 -56.34 75.66
CA ILE A 561 -40.89 -57.72 76.21
C ILE A 561 -39.92 -57.79 77.41
N PHE A 562 -40.05 -56.85 78.35
CA PHE A 562 -39.25 -56.88 79.57
C PHE A 562 -39.63 -58.12 80.42
N PRO A 563 -38.68 -58.82 81.09
CA PRO A 563 -38.93 -60.15 81.65
C PRO A 563 -39.92 -60.32 82.80
N ASP A 564 -40.63 -59.27 83.24
CA ASP A 564 -41.69 -59.32 84.26
C ASP A 564 -42.72 -60.46 84.07
N TYR A 565 -42.82 -61.04 82.86
CA TYR A 565 -43.58 -62.25 82.61
C TYR A 565 -43.17 -63.45 83.46
N VAL A 566 -41.93 -63.52 83.95
CA VAL A 566 -41.47 -64.63 84.81
C VAL A 566 -42.28 -64.64 86.09
N PHE A 567 -42.32 -63.50 86.80
CA PHE A 567 -43.16 -63.35 87.98
C PHE A 567 -44.66 -63.44 87.68
N GLN A 568 -45.12 -62.77 86.61
CA GLN A 568 -46.54 -62.80 86.22
C GLN A 568 -47.03 -64.25 86.03
N LYS A 569 -46.27 -65.05 85.29
CA LYS A 569 -46.59 -66.46 85.03
C LYS A 569 -46.55 -67.28 86.31
N TYR A 570 -45.54 -67.09 87.16
CA TYR A 570 -45.38 -67.86 88.39
C TYR A 570 -46.54 -67.65 89.37
N TYR A 571 -46.95 -66.40 89.60
CA TYR A 571 -47.98 -66.08 90.59
C TYR A 571 -49.42 -66.14 90.07
N THR A 572 -49.65 -65.87 88.78
CA THR A 572 -51.01 -65.81 88.20
C THR A 572 -51.34 -66.99 87.28
N GLY A 573 -50.36 -67.82 86.94
CA GLY A 573 -50.49 -68.93 85.99
C GLY A 573 -50.51 -68.53 84.52
N THR A 574 -50.60 -67.23 84.21
CA THR A 574 -50.65 -66.69 82.84
C THR A 574 -49.69 -65.52 82.65
N SER A 575 -49.32 -65.22 81.41
CA SER A 575 -48.54 -64.01 81.09
C SER A 575 -49.06 -63.38 79.81
N SER A 576 -49.30 -62.07 79.86
CA SER A 576 -49.74 -61.27 78.70
C SER A 576 -48.58 -60.79 77.85
N ILE A 577 -47.35 -60.88 78.36
CA ILE A 577 -46.12 -60.47 77.67
C ILE A 577 -45.49 -61.66 76.93
N LYS A 578 -45.51 -62.85 77.53
CA LYS A 578 -44.96 -64.09 76.95
C LYS A 578 -45.78 -65.31 77.42
N ALA A 579 -46.84 -65.62 76.68
CA ALA A 579 -47.81 -66.63 77.08
C ALA A 579 -47.23 -68.05 77.19
N ASP A 580 -46.24 -68.36 76.34
CA ASP A 580 -45.53 -69.63 76.24
C ASP A 580 -44.37 -69.78 77.23
N TYR A 581 -44.11 -68.77 78.07
CA TYR A 581 -43.09 -68.85 79.12
C TYR A 581 -43.48 -69.92 80.16
N ASN A 582 -42.51 -70.75 80.53
CA ASN A 582 -42.65 -71.80 81.54
C ASN A 582 -41.48 -71.76 82.52
N PHE A 583 -41.79 -71.49 83.79
CA PHE A 583 -40.83 -71.56 84.88
C PHE A 583 -40.39 -73.02 85.10
N LYS A 584 -39.09 -73.27 85.01
CA LYS A 584 -38.49 -74.62 85.17
C LYS A 584 -38.09 -74.83 86.61
N SER A 585 -38.25 -76.04 87.14
CA SER A 585 -37.69 -76.39 88.45
C SER A 585 -36.17 -76.48 88.40
N LEU A 586 -35.48 -76.34 89.54
CA LEU A 586 -34.02 -76.48 89.61
C LEU A 586 -33.51 -77.82 89.03
N SER A 587 -34.27 -78.91 89.21
CA SER A 587 -33.94 -80.21 88.61
C SER A 587 -33.99 -80.16 87.08
N GLN A 588 -35.02 -79.51 86.50
CA GLN A 588 -35.14 -79.36 85.05
C GLN A 588 -34.07 -78.42 84.47
N VAL A 589 -33.65 -77.41 85.23
CA VAL A 589 -32.54 -76.53 84.86
C VAL A 589 -31.22 -77.30 84.90
N GLU A 590 -30.99 -78.10 85.94
CA GLU A 590 -29.79 -78.95 86.06
C GLU A 590 -29.67 -79.93 84.89
N ASP A 591 -30.77 -80.61 84.54
CA ASP A 591 -30.81 -81.52 83.39
C ASP A 591 -30.46 -80.80 82.09
N PHE A 592 -31.03 -79.61 81.86
CA PHE A 592 -30.73 -78.81 80.68
C PHE A 592 -29.25 -78.42 80.61
N VAL A 593 -28.69 -77.95 81.73
CA VAL A 593 -27.28 -77.53 81.81
C VAL A 593 -26.34 -78.72 81.59
N LYS A 594 -26.64 -79.89 82.15
CA LYS A 594 -25.87 -81.12 81.90
C LYS A 594 -25.86 -81.52 80.42
N THR A 595 -26.98 -81.34 79.71
CA THR A 595 -27.08 -81.66 78.28
C THR A 595 -26.43 -80.60 77.38
N ASN A 596 -26.63 -79.32 77.65
CA ASN A 596 -26.31 -78.23 76.70
C ASN A 596 -25.09 -77.39 77.10
N GLY A 597 -24.59 -77.51 78.33
CA GLY A 597 -23.41 -76.77 78.81
C GLY A 597 -23.62 -75.26 79.02
N HIS A 598 -24.86 -74.78 78.92
CA HIS A 598 -25.25 -73.40 79.18
C HIS A 598 -26.64 -73.33 79.80
N LEU A 599 -27.00 -72.18 80.37
CA LEU A 599 -28.33 -71.96 80.95
C LEU A 599 -29.43 -71.91 79.88
N PRO A 600 -30.66 -72.34 80.20
CA PRO A 600 -31.82 -72.16 79.32
C PRO A 600 -32.01 -70.68 78.96
N GLY A 601 -32.16 -70.37 77.67
CA GLY A 601 -32.35 -69.01 77.16
C GLY A 601 -31.08 -68.33 76.66
N TYR A 602 -29.88 -68.80 77.04
CA TYR A 602 -28.63 -68.36 76.41
C TYR A 602 -28.28 -69.20 75.18
N LYS A 603 -27.64 -68.55 74.19
CA LYS A 603 -26.97 -69.23 73.08
C LYS A 603 -25.68 -69.89 73.57
N SER A 604 -25.30 -71.02 72.98
CA SER A 604 -24.02 -71.67 73.28
C SER A 604 -22.84 -70.80 72.84
N ALA A 605 -21.68 -70.98 73.49
CA ALA A 605 -20.46 -70.26 73.12
C ALA A 605 -20.04 -70.51 71.66
N GLU A 606 -20.29 -71.70 71.13
CA GLU A 606 -20.05 -72.04 69.72
C GLU A 606 -20.95 -71.24 68.77
N THR A 607 -22.23 -71.10 69.13
CA THR A 607 -23.20 -70.30 68.34
C THR A 607 -22.78 -68.83 68.30
N ILE A 608 -22.38 -68.25 69.43
CA ILE A 608 -21.92 -66.85 69.51
C ILE A 608 -20.64 -66.65 68.69
N LYS A 609 -19.70 -67.60 68.74
CA LYS A 609 -18.47 -67.55 67.94
C LYS A 609 -18.75 -67.61 66.44
N ALA A 610 -19.68 -68.46 65.99
CA ALA A 610 -20.09 -68.53 64.60
C ALA A 610 -20.83 -67.26 64.13
N GLN A 611 -21.62 -66.66 65.03
CA GLN A 611 -22.31 -65.39 64.80
C GLN A 611 -21.34 -64.20 64.70
N GLY A 612 -20.19 -64.25 65.39
CA GLY A 612 -19.12 -63.25 65.29
C GLY A 612 -19.36 -61.95 66.08
N TYR A 613 -20.50 -61.83 66.75
CA TYR A 613 -20.84 -60.68 67.61
C TYR A 613 -21.74 -61.13 68.77
N VAL A 614 -21.76 -60.32 69.84
CA VAL A 614 -22.69 -60.48 70.96
C VAL A 614 -23.79 -59.43 70.81
N ASP A 615 -25.04 -59.87 70.76
CA ASP A 615 -26.18 -58.96 70.86
C ASP A 615 -26.35 -58.53 72.33
N LEU A 616 -25.94 -57.28 72.61
CA LEU A 616 -25.98 -56.70 73.95
C LEU A 616 -27.41 -56.61 74.51
N MET A 617 -28.40 -56.33 73.66
CA MET A 617 -29.78 -56.17 74.12
C MET A 617 -30.43 -57.53 74.42
N GLU A 618 -30.24 -58.51 73.53
CA GLU A 618 -30.70 -59.89 73.74
C GLU A 618 -30.09 -60.47 75.04
N THR A 619 -28.77 -60.32 75.21
CA THR A 619 -28.07 -60.80 76.40
C THR A 619 -28.59 -60.13 77.68
N GLN A 620 -28.82 -58.80 77.65
CA GLN A 620 -29.30 -58.08 78.83
C GLN A 620 -30.74 -58.47 79.22
N LEU A 621 -31.62 -58.71 78.26
CA LEU A 621 -32.97 -59.21 78.53
C LEU A 621 -32.93 -60.64 79.11
N THR A 622 -32.12 -61.53 78.53
CA THR A 622 -31.94 -62.90 79.07
C THR A 622 -31.36 -62.88 80.48
N ASN A 623 -30.41 -61.98 80.78
CA ASN A 623 -29.87 -61.80 82.13
C ASN A 623 -31.00 -61.50 83.13
N VAL A 624 -31.90 -60.57 82.80
CA VAL A 624 -33.01 -60.20 83.68
C VAL A 624 -33.99 -61.37 83.85
N GLU A 625 -34.33 -62.08 82.76
CA GLU A 625 -35.18 -63.30 82.83
C GLU A 625 -34.60 -64.32 83.83
N LYS A 626 -33.29 -64.61 83.74
CA LYS A 626 -32.63 -65.56 84.66
C LYS A 626 -32.54 -65.06 86.10
N ILE A 627 -32.36 -63.76 86.31
CA ILE A 627 -32.34 -63.17 87.65
C ILE A 627 -33.72 -63.34 88.31
N GLU A 628 -34.80 -63.07 87.59
CA GLU A 628 -36.16 -63.28 88.11
C GLU A 628 -36.41 -64.76 88.45
N GLU A 629 -35.97 -65.68 87.60
CA GLU A 629 -36.04 -67.12 87.87
C GLU A 629 -35.26 -67.52 89.14
N LEU A 630 -34.04 -66.98 89.31
CA LEU A 630 -33.22 -67.23 90.48
C LEU A 630 -33.88 -66.73 91.78
N TYR A 631 -34.50 -65.54 91.74
CA TYR A 631 -35.24 -65.01 92.90
C TYR A 631 -36.43 -65.88 93.26
N LEU A 632 -37.19 -66.39 92.28
CA LEU A 632 -38.27 -67.33 92.54
C LEU A 632 -37.77 -68.61 93.22
N HIS A 633 -36.69 -69.21 92.72
CA HIS A 633 -36.07 -70.38 93.36
C HIS A 633 -35.58 -70.09 94.78
N SER A 634 -35.02 -68.90 95.02
CA SER A 634 -34.58 -68.51 96.36
C SER A 634 -35.76 -68.34 97.32
N ILE A 635 -36.89 -67.79 96.85
CA ILE A 635 -38.13 -67.68 97.62
C ILE A 635 -38.71 -69.08 97.92
N GLU A 636 -38.68 -70.01 96.96
CA GLU A 636 -39.07 -71.40 97.17
C GLU A 636 -38.18 -72.08 98.21
N GLN A 637 -36.87 -71.86 98.13
CA GLN A 637 -35.89 -72.39 99.07
C GLN A 637 -36.11 -71.82 100.48
N ASP A 638 -36.34 -70.51 100.63
CA ASP A 638 -36.64 -69.88 101.93
C ASP A 638 -37.95 -70.40 102.53
N LYS A 639 -38.99 -70.59 101.71
CA LYS A 639 -40.25 -71.23 102.15
C LYS A 639 -40.01 -72.66 102.61
N ALA A 640 -39.23 -73.45 101.87
CA ALA A 640 -38.90 -74.82 102.24
C ALA A 640 -38.07 -74.88 103.53
N LEU A 641 -37.09 -73.98 103.71
CA LEU A 641 -36.30 -73.86 104.93
C LEU A 641 -37.16 -73.48 106.12
N LYS A 642 -38.03 -72.47 106.01
CA LYS A 642 -38.97 -72.09 107.09
C LYS A 642 -39.95 -73.22 107.44
N ALA A 643 -40.42 -73.98 106.46
CA ALA A 643 -41.25 -75.16 106.70
C ALA A 643 -40.47 -76.26 107.43
N LYS A 644 -39.20 -76.47 107.06
CA LYS A 644 -38.30 -77.41 107.75
C LYS A 644 -37.97 -76.95 109.17
N ASP A 645 -37.74 -75.66 109.39
CA ASP A 645 -37.52 -75.10 110.74
C ASP A 645 -38.75 -75.26 111.62
N ALA A 646 -39.96 -75.07 111.08
CA ALA A 646 -41.22 -75.31 111.77
C ALA A 646 -41.41 -76.81 112.10
N GLU A 647 -41.11 -77.71 111.16
CA GLU A 647 -41.11 -79.17 111.38
C GLU A 647 -40.10 -79.58 112.46
N ILE A 648 -38.88 -79.02 112.42
CA ILE A 648 -37.85 -79.23 113.44
C ILE A 648 -38.33 -78.71 114.80
N ALA A 649 -39.02 -77.57 114.87
CA ALA A 649 -39.56 -77.04 116.11
C ALA A 649 -40.67 -77.94 116.69
N ASP A 650 -41.57 -78.47 115.86
CA ASP A 650 -42.60 -79.45 116.28
C ASP A 650 -41.98 -80.77 116.75
N LEU A 651 -41.02 -81.30 115.98
CA LEU A 651 -40.28 -82.51 116.34
C LEU A 651 -39.53 -82.34 117.67
N LYS A 652 -38.90 -81.18 117.91
CA LYS A 652 -38.27 -80.84 119.20
C LYS A 652 -39.29 -80.81 120.34
N GLN A 653 -40.46 -80.19 120.15
CA GLN A 653 -41.53 -80.20 121.16
C GLN A 653 -42.08 -81.60 121.44
N ARG A 654 -42.22 -82.46 120.41
CA ARG A 654 -42.64 -83.85 120.59
C ARG A 654 -41.58 -84.65 121.34
N LEU A 655 -40.30 -84.41 121.07
CA LEU A 655 -39.19 -85.03 121.79
C LEU A 655 -39.21 -84.65 123.28
N GLU A 656 -39.33 -83.36 123.61
CA GLU A 656 -39.43 -82.91 125.01
C GLU A 656 -40.63 -83.51 125.76
N ARG A 657 -41.78 -83.68 125.08
CA ARG A 657 -42.95 -84.34 125.69
C ARG A 657 -42.72 -85.82 125.94
N LEU A 658 -42.05 -86.52 125.03
CA LEU A 658 -41.70 -87.92 125.19
C LEU A 658 -40.66 -88.11 126.29
N GLU A 659 -39.65 -87.25 126.36
CA GLU A 659 -38.63 -87.27 127.43
C GLU A 659 -39.24 -87.06 128.82
N LYS A 660 -40.26 -86.19 128.95
CA LYS A 660 -41.01 -85.99 130.20
C LYS A 660 -41.94 -87.15 130.59
N LEU A 661 -42.26 -88.06 129.67
CA LEU A 661 -43.09 -89.25 129.94
C LEU A 661 -42.26 -90.47 130.36
N ILE A 662 -40.93 -90.40 130.21
CA ILE A 662 -39.97 -91.47 130.49
C ILE A 662 -39.18 -91.20 131.81
N GLN A 663 -39.37 -90.01 132.41
CA GLN A 663 -39.04 -89.72 133.82
C GLN A 663 -40.28 -89.93 134.69
#